data_AF-A0A2H0U0T2-F1
#
_entry.id   AF-A0A2H0U0T2-F1
#
_cell.length_a   1.000
_cell.length_b   1.000
_cell.length_c   1.000
_cell.angle_alpha   90.00
_cell.angle_beta   90.00
_cell.angle_gamma   90.00
#
_symmetry.space_group_name_H-M   'P 1'
#
loop_
_entity.id
_entity.type
_entity.pdbx_description
1 polymer ?
#
loop_
_entity_poly.entity_id
_entity_poly.type
_entity_poly.pdbx_seq_one_letter_code
_entity_poly.pdbx_strand_id
1 'polypeptide(L)'
;EDEWKICANKLYYLAVPPNFMHEIVSNLKRTKLSDPCGGNMGWARVIVEKPIGYDKNSAVNLEKTLSVLKDEQIYRIDHYFGKEMVQGIFNFRFSNNFLEEDWNNKRIEKIEIKLLESIGVETRGNFYDKVGALRDVGQNHLLSVLALLTMDDPRDASAESVREMREKLLSQVTVMNTEEVVQNTFRAQYEGYDKIEGVEKKSETETYFKLKLNIESLRWSDVPIYIEAGKRLGPAKKEVVVTFKDREPCIWCQPTGPAKNKVVFSFAPSQEINIEFWQRQPGFEDVLEKRDFKFLLYKKQSKFPYVEEYAKLFYDAILGQQRWFMTKKEVLSEWEIVDPITQAWEKRMTPLHTYKVDDKEIVDIAEDFFLTNEKNFKKEIAIMGLGRMGGGLAQNLLEKGWKVVGHNRTWEVTEKLESVGLIGAKGIKEMVDKLVHPRIVWLMLPNGKPVEDAIFDKKEGLVNFLEKGDIIIDGGNSYFKDSVSRAKKLQKYGIHFLDAGVSGGPGGARKGACVMIGGDKKVFKYTETLFKDISLTNGYEFFPGSGAGHFVKMVHNGIEYGMMQAIGEGFNIMKKSNYKLDLKKITSVYNNGSVIESRLVGWLYDAFEIYGTGLKKISGKVDSNGEGEWTVKTAEEMKLKTKVIKDSFEFRKQSQKNPDYAGQVVSALRGQFGKHDVEKK
;
A
#
# COMPACT_ATOMS: atom_id res chain seq x y z
N GLU A 1 -37.16 -24.24 -36.57
CA GLU A 1 -37.16 -25.57 -35.92
C GLU A 1 -37.99 -26.57 -36.73
N ASP A 2 -39.17 -26.18 -37.23
CA ASP A 2 -40.03 -27.04 -38.06
C ASP A 2 -39.39 -27.53 -39.37
N GLU A 3 -38.58 -26.68 -40.03
CA GLU A 3 -37.91 -27.03 -41.29
C GLU A 3 -36.64 -27.89 -41.07
N TRP A 4 -35.88 -27.63 -40.00
CA TRP A 4 -34.57 -28.26 -39.75
C TRP A 4 -34.66 -29.47 -38.80
N LYS A 5 -35.82 -29.66 -38.13
CA LYS A 5 -36.13 -30.73 -37.15
C LYS A 5 -35.10 -30.92 -36.02
N ILE A 6 -34.30 -29.89 -35.74
CA ILE A 6 -33.31 -29.85 -34.66
C ILE A 6 -33.51 -28.58 -33.83
N CYS A 7 -33.26 -28.69 -32.52
CA CYS A 7 -33.23 -27.52 -31.64
C CYS A 7 -32.04 -26.63 -32.01
N ALA A 8 -32.30 -25.36 -32.32
CA ALA A 8 -31.26 -24.43 -32.72
C ALA A 8 -30.61 -23.76 -31.51
N ASN A 9 -29.28 -23.63 -31.56
CA ASN A 9 -28.55 -22.73 -30.68
C ASN A 9 -28.81 -21.28 -31.11
N LYS A 10 -29.15 -20.41 -30.16
CA LYS A 10 -29.61 -19.04 -30.41
C LYS A 10 -28.64 -18.05 -29.77
N LEU A 11 -27.99 -17.23 -30.59
CA LEU A 11 -27.13 -16.13 -30.13
C LEU A 11 -27.76 -14.80 -30.53
N TYR A 12 -28.14 -13.99 -29.55
CA TYR A 12 -28.72 -12.66 -29.78
C TYR A 12 -27.65 -11.60 -29.54
N TYR A 13 -27.26 -10.85 -30.57
CA TYR A 13 -26.35 -9.71 -30.44
C TYR A 13 -27.12 -8.40 -30.39
N LEU A 14 -27.05 -7.70 -29.24
CA LEU A 14 -27.78 -6.46 -29.02
C LEU A 14 -26.99 -5.25 -29.52
N ALA A 15 -26.86 -5.11 -30.85
CA ALA A 15 -26.24 -3.95 -31.50
C ALA A 15 -27.21 -2.76 -31.59
N VAL A 16 -27.74 -2.31 -30.45
CA VAL A 16 -28.77 -1.27 -30.36
C VAL A 16 -28.44 -0.25 -29.27
N PRO A 17 -29.01 0.97 -29.32
CA PRO A 17 -28.88 1.93 -28.23
C PRO A 17 -29.38 1.37 -26.88
N PRO A 18 -28.74 1.72 -25.75
CA PRO A 18 -29.08 1.17 -24.42
C PRO A 18 -30.54 1.27 -24.01
N ASN A 19 -31.24 2.32 -24.44
CA ASN A 19 -32.64 2.57 -24.09
C ASN A 19 -33.60 1.47 -24.60
N PHE A 20 -33.21 0.70 -25.63
CA PHE A 20 -34.03 -0.39 -26.17
C PHE A 20 -33.77 -1.74 -25.48
N MET A 21 -32.72 -1.86 -24.65
CA MET A 21 -32.32 -3.15 -24.06
C MET A 21 -33.43 -3.75 -23.19
N HIS A 22 -34.15 -2.92 -22.42
CA HIS A 22 -35.23 -3.40 -21.57
C HIS A 22 -36.39 -4.02 -22.36
N GLU A 23 -36.84 -3.35 -23.41
CA GLU A 23 -37.91 -3.86 -24.25
C GLU A 23 -37.51 -5.14 -24.96
N ILE A 24 -36.29 -5.20 -25.52
CA ILE A 24 -35.81 -6.38 -26.25
C ILE A 24 -35.69 -7.59 -25.33
N VAL A 25 -34.98 -7.45 -24.20
CA VAL A 25 -34.74 -8.56 -23.27
C VAL A 25 -36.05 -9.05 -22.63
N SER A 26 -36.94 -8.13 -22.27
CA SER A 26 -38.28 -8.48 -21.77
C SER A 26 -39.09 -9.25 -22.81
N ASN A 27 -39.05 -8.82 -24.07
CA ASN A 27 -39.75 -9.51 -25.15
C ASN A 27 -39.14 -10.89 -25.45
N LEU A 28 -37.81 -11.03 -25.47
CA LEU A 28 -37.13 -12.32 -25.64
C LEU A 28 -37.56 -13.32 -24.56
N LYS A 29 -37.68 -12.87 -23.30
CA LYS A 29 -38.14 -13.71 -22.20
C LYS A 29 -39.63 -14.04 -22.30
N ARG A 30 -40.47 -13.02 -22.56
CA ARG A 30 -41.93 -13.16 -22.68
C ARG A 30 -42.34 -14.13 -23.80
N THR A 31 -41.62 -14.12 -24.91
CA THR A 31 -41.87 -15.02 -26.05
C THR A 31 -41.17 -16.36 -25.92
N LYS A 32 -40.45 -16.61 -24.81
CA LYS A 32 -39.63 -17.81 -24.56
C LYS A 32 -38.51 -18.03 -25.59
N LEU A 33 -38.16 -17.01 -26.38
CA LEU A 33 -37.05 -17.07 -27.31
C LEU A 33 -35.70 -17.23 -26.59
N SER A 34 -35.60 -16.68 -25.38
CA SER A 34 -34.44 -16.85 -24.50
C SER A 34 -34.36 -18.20 -23.79
N ASP A 35 -35.39 -19.04 -23.90
CA ASP A 35 -35.41 -20.36 -23.27
C ASP A 35 -34.83 -21.41 -24.25
N PRO A 36 -34.06 -22.40 -23.78
CA PRO A 36 -33.67 -23.53 -24.60
C PRO A 36 -34.89 -24.37 -24.98
N CYS A 37 -34.82 -25.13 -26.08
CA CYS A 37 -36.00 -25.82 -26.65
C CYS A 37 -36.59 -26.91 -25.73
N GLY A 38 -35.86 -27.32 -24.68
CA GLY A 38 -36.30 -28.25 -23.62
C GLY A 38 -35.18 -29.17 -23.14
N GLY A 39 -35.06 -29.39 -21.82
CA GLY A 39 -33.97 -30.19 -21.22
C GLY A 39 -32.58 -29.55 -21.40
N ASN A 40 -31.54 -30.38 -21.59
CA ASN A 40 -30.17 -29.95 -21.92
C ASN A 40 -29.92 -29.78 -23.43
N MET A 41 -30.97 -29.68 -24.26
CA MET A 41 -30.84 -29.55 -25.71
C MET A 41 -30.87 -28.07 -26.12
N GLY A 42 -29.77 -27.63 -26.75
CA GLY A 42 -29.58 -26.28 -27.25
C GLY A 42 -29.28 -25.23 -26.16
N TRP A 43 -28.86 -24.03 -26.58
CA TRP A 43 -28.65 -22.89 -25.70
C TRP A 43 -29.18 -21.59 -26.31
N ALA A 44 -29.49 -20.62 -25.44
CA ALA A 44 -29.83 -19.26 -25.82
C ALA A 44 -28.94 -18.29 -25.03
N ARG A 45 -28.20 -17.44 -25.74
CA ARG A 45 -27.23 -16.49 -25.18
C ARG A 45 -27.45 -15.10 -25.75
N VAL A 46 -27.16 -14.08 -24.96
CA VAL A 46 -27.35 -12.68 -25.29
C VAL A 46 -26.03 -11.95 -25.08
N ILE A 47 -25.53 -11.34 -26.15
CA ILE A 47 -24.36 -10.47 -26.13
C ILE A 47 -24.84 -9.03 -25.98
N VAL A 48 -24.30 -8.33 -24.98
CA VAL A 48 -24.64 -6.96 -24.60
C VAL A 48 -23.46 -6.05 -24.92
N GLU A 49 -23.70 -5.01 -25.71
CA GLU A 49 -22.71 -3.99 -26.05
C GLU A 49 -22.62 -2.85 -25.03
N LYS A 50 -21.49 -2.15 -25.05
CA LYS A 50 -21.30 -0.92 -24.28
C LYS A 50 -22.11 0.25 -24.89
N PRO A 51 -22.55 1.24 -24.08
CA PRO A 51 -22.26 1.42 -22.66
C PRO A 51 -23.18 0.60 -21.73
N ILE A 52 -22.58 0.00 -20.70
CA ILE A 52 -23.31 -0.75 -19.65
C ILE A 52 -23.58 0.19 -18.48
N GLY A 53 -24.59 1.05 -18.67
CA GLY A 53 -24.86 2.18 -17.79
C GLY A 53 -23.98 3.41 -18.12
N TYR A 54 -24.28 4.52 -17.46
CA TYR A 54 -23.54 5.79 -17.52
C TYR A 54 -23.13 6.32 -16.13
N ASP A 55 -23.59 5.63 -15.09
CA ASP A 55 -23.24 5.75 -13.68
C ASP A 55 -23.60 4.42 -12.99
N LYS A 56 -23.27 4.26 -11.71
CA LYS A 56 -23.60 3.04 -10.96
C LYS A 56 -25.10 2.75 -10.93
N ASN A 57 -25.95 3.76 -10.79
CA ASN A 57 -27.40 3.58 -10.63
C ASN A 57 -28.06 3.05 -11.92
N SER A 58 -27.68 3.62 -13.06
CA SER A 58 -28.13 3.20 -14.38
C SER A 58 -27.58 1.82 -14.75
N ALA A 59 -26.33 1.52 -14.39
CA ALA A 59 -25.78 0.17 -14.52
C ALA A 59 -26.58 -0.84 -13.69
N VAL A 60 -26.90 -0.54 -12.42
CA VAL A 60 -27.75 -1.39 -11.58
C VAL A 60 -29.13 -1.61 -12.21
N ASN A 61 -29.73 -0.58 -12.82
CA ASN A 61 -31.04 -0.71 -13.46
C ASN A 61 -30.99 -1.54 -14.75
N LEU A 62 -29.93 -1.39 -15.55
CA LEU A 62 -29.68 -2.25 -16.70
C LEU A 62 -29.45 -3.71 -16.27
N GLU A 63 -28.70 -3.93 -15.20
CA GLU A 63 -28.46 -5.27 -14.66
C GLU A 63 -29.74 -5.92 -14.10
N LYS A 64 -30.64 -5.14 -13.50
CA LYS A 64 -31.99 -5.63 -13.13
C LYS A 64 -32.77 -6.08 -14.35
N THR A 65 -32.67 -5.34 -15.45
CA THR A 65 -33.30 -5.70 -16.72
C THR A 65 -32.76 -7.03 -17.27
N LEU A 66 -31.44 -7.22 -17.23
CA LEU A 66 -30.79 -8.44 -17.69
C LEU A 66 -31.06 -9.65 -16.79
N SER A 67 -31.40 -9.43 -15.51
CA SER A 67 -31.63 -10.50 -14.52
C SER A 67 -32.81 -11.45 -14.81
N VAL A 68 -33.62 -11.16 -15.83
CA VAL A 68 -34.63 -12.09 -16.35
C VAL A 68 -34.03 -13.29 -17.10
N LEU A 69 -32.74 -13.19 -17.45
CA LEU A 69 -31.90 -14.24 -18.02
C LEU A 69 -30.96 -14.80 -16.94
N LYS A 70 -30.47 -16.03 -17.11
CA LYS A 70 -29.42 -16.56 -16.24
C LYS A 70 -28.06 -15.94 -16.57
N ASP A 71 -27.17 -15.82 -15.59
CA ASP A 71 -25.83 -15.25 -15.81
C ASP A 71 -24.99 -15.99 -16.87
N GLU A 72 -25.14 -17.31 -16.99
CA GLU A 72 -24.51 -18.14 -18.04
C GLU A 72 -24.97 -17.78 -19.46
N GLN A 73 -26.10 -17.07 -19.60
CA GLN A 73 -26.64 -16.62 -20.87
C GLN A 73 -26.16 -15.24 -21.28
N ILE A 74 -25.56 -14.45 -20.37
CA ILE A 74 -25.27 -13.03 -20.60
C ILE A 74 -23.78 -12.83 -20.89
N TYR A 75 -23.47 -12.17 -22.00
CA TYR A 75 -22.12 -11.94 -22.50
C TYR A 75 -21.89 -10.43 -22.68
N ARG A 76 -21.35 -9.77 -21.65
CA ARG A 76 -21.09 -8.32 -21.63
C ARG A 76 -19.77 -8.02 -22.33
N ILE A 77 -19.80 -7.28 -23.42
CA ILE A 77 -18.61 -7.00 -24.22
C ILE A 77 -17.79 -5.86 -23.60
N ASP A 78 -16.52 -6.17 -23.35
CA ASP A 78 -15.42 -5.23 -23.51
C ASP A 78 -14.50 -5.77 -24.63
N HIS A 79 -14.43 -5.06 -25.76
CA HIS A 79 -13.63 -5.50 -26.91
C HIS A 79 -12.12 -5.57 -26.62
N TYR A 80 -11.62 -4.89 -25.57
CA TYR A 80 -10.22 -5.00 -25.17
C TYR A 80 -9.85 -6.43 -24.76
N PHE A 81 -10.76 -7.20 -24.17
CA PHE A 81 -10.50 -8.61 -23.90
C PHE A 81 -10.36 -9.47 -25.16
N GLY A 82 -10.83 -9.00 -26.32
CA GLY A 82 -10.60 -9.66 -27.61
C GLY A 82 -9.20 -9.41 -28.19
N LYS A 83 -8.47 -8.41 -27.68
CA LYS A 83 -7.13 -8.06 -28.16
C LYS A 83 -6.11 -9.10 -27.70
N GLU A 84 -5.32 -9.61 -28.65
CA GLU A 84 -4.29 -10.62 -28.36
C GLU A 84 -3.35 -10.22 -27.23
N MET A 85 -2.83 -9.00 -27.28
CA MET A 85 -1.88 -8.52 -26.29
C MET A 85 -2.50 -8.39 -24.88
N VAL A 86 -3.82 -8.14 -24.78
CA VAL A 86 -4.52 -8.10 -23.49
C VAL A 86 -4.68 -9.50 -22.92
N GLN A 87 -5.08 -10.48 -23.74
CA GLN A 87 -5.05 -11.90 -23.35
C GLN A 87 -3.62 -12.39 -23.06
N GLY A 88 -2.63 -11.82 -23.75
CA GLY A 88 -1.21 -12.07 -23.58
C GLY A 88 -0.69 -11.72 -22.19
N ILE A 89 -1.25 -10.71 -21.52
CA ILE A 89 -0.91 -10.38 -20.11
C ILE A 89 -1.20 -11.59 -19.21
N PHE A 90 -2.39 -12.17 -19.35
CA PHE A 90 -2.81 -13.35 -18.57
C PHE A 90 -1.86 -14.53 -18.81
N ASN A 91 -1.63 -14.88 -20.07
CA ASN A 91 -0.77 -16.00 -20.43
C ASN A 91 0.68 -15.77 -19.97
N PHE A 92 1.20 -14.55 -20.11
CA PHE A 92 2.56 -14.21 -19.75
C PHE A 92 2.78 -14.28 -18.24
N ARG A 93 1.85 -13.77 -17.42
CA ARG A 93 1.98 -13.83 -15.95
C ARG A 93 1.96 -15.26 -15.44
N PHE A 94 0.91 -16.01 -15.75
CA PHE A 94 0.66 -17.29 -15.10
C PHE A 94 1.36 -18.49 -15.76
N SER A 95 2.12 -18.28 -16.85
CA SER A 95 2.97 -19.32 -17.46
C SER A 95 4.45 -19.19 -17.08
N ASN A 96 4.86 -18.10 -16.42
CA ASN A 96 6.28 -17.79 -16.17
C ASN A 96 6.56 -17.61 -14.66
N ASN A 97 6.87 -18.71 -13.96
CA ASN A 97 7.07 -18.70 -12.50
C ASN A 97 8.13 -17.69 -12.01
N PHE A 98 9.22 -17.50 -12.78
CA PHE A 98 10.30 -16.59 -12.41
C PHE A 98 9.89 -15.11 -12.34
N LEU A 99 8.74 -14.74 -12.94
CA LEU A 99 8.20 -13.39 -12.87
C LEU A 99 7.07 -13.27 -11.85
N GLU A 100 6.21 -14.29 -11.73
CA GLU A 100 5.05 -14.22 -10.83
C GLU A 100 5.45 -14.12 -9.35
N GLU A 101 6.55 -14.77 -8.94
CA GLU A 101 7.10 -14.62 -7.57
C GLU A 101 7.53 -13.18 -7.25
N ASP A 102 7.95 -12.42 -8.25
CA ASP A 102 8.34 -11.01 -8.14
C ASP A 102 7.19 -10.06 -8.55
N TRP A 103 5.99 -10.57 -8.84
CA TRP A 103 4.83 -9.78 -9.28
C TRP A 103 3.99 -9.25 -8.11
N ASN A 104 4.65 -8.47 -7.23
CA ASN A 104 4.07 -7.93 -6.01
C ASN A 104 4.83 -6.70 -5.49
N ASN A 105 4.30 -6.07 -4.45
CA ASN A 105 4.83 -4.85 -3.82
C ASN A 105 6.25 -4.96 -3.22
N LYS A 106 6.81 -6.16 -3.02
CA LYS A 106 8.20 -6.30 -2.58
C LYS A 106 9.18 -5.95 -3.69
N ARG A 107 8.74 -6.02 -4.95
CA ARG A 107 9.59 -5.96 -6.14
C ARG A 107 9.12 -4.94 -7.16
N ILE A 108 7.81 -4.75 -7.31
CA ILE A 108 7.22 -3.73 -8.16
C ILE A 108 7.20 -2.40 -7.41
N GLU A 109 7.67 -1.35 -8.08
CA GLU A 109 7.65 0.02 -7.58
C GLU A 109 6.37 0.73 -8.00
N LYS A 110 6.02 0.67 -9.28
CA LYS A 110 4.82 1.32 -9.83
C LYS A 110 4.33 0.63 -11.10
N ILE A 111 3.06 0.83 -11.39
CA ILE A 111 2.40 0.36 -12.62
C ILE A 111 1.85 1.58 -13.36
N GLU A 112 2.02 1.61 -14.68
CA GLU A 112 1.45 2.64 -15.55
C GLU A 112 0.68 1.99 -16.71
N ILE A 113 -0.57 2.40 -16.94
CA ILE A 113 -1.41 1.93 -18.06
C ILE A 113 -1.78 3.16 -18.89
N LYS A 114 -1.36 3.17 -20.16
CA LYS A 114 -1.45 4.34 -21.04
C LYS A 114 -2.27 4.03 -22.28
N LEU A 115 -3.19 4.93 -22.62
CA LEU A 115 -3.97 4.89 -23.85
C LEU A 115 -4.02 6.30 -24.47
N LEU A 116 -2.96 6.66 -25.18
CA LEU A 116 -2.85 7.95 -25.84
C LEU A 116 -3.15 7.79 -27.33
N GLU A 117 -4.03 8.63 -27.85
CA GLU A 117 -4.53 8.54 -29.23
C GLU A 117 -4.15 9.78 -30.05
N SER A 118 -3.86 9.55 -31.32
CA SER A 118 -3.65 10.62 -32.31
C SER A 118 -4.96 11.23 -32.79
N ILE A 119 -6.05 10.46 -32.74
CA ILE A 119 -7.37 10.92 -33.20
C ILE A 119 -8.07 11.76 -32.13
N GLY A 120 -8.92 12.68 -32.59
CA GLY A 120 -9.77 13.49 -31.73
C GLY A 120 -11.13 12.84 -31.50
N VAL A 121 -12.10 13.69 -31.15
CA VAL A 121 -13.51 13.29 -31.01
C VAL A 121 -14.21 13.21 -32.38
N GLU A 122 -13.63 13.84 -33.41
CA GLU A 122 -14.09 13.80 -34.79
C GLU A 122 -15.58 14.22 -34.87
N THR A 123 -16.46 13.42 -35.50
CA THR A 123 -17.88 13.76 -35.66
C THR A 123 -18.76 13.35 -34.48
N ARG A 124 -18.18 12.85 -33.39
CA ARG A 124 -18.92 12.26 -32.26
C ARG A 124 -19.19 13.22 -31.10
N GLY A 125 -19.16 14.54 -31.34
CA GLY A 125 -19.33 15.58 -30.30
C GLY A 125 -20.56 15.35 -29.42
N ASN A 126 -21.75 15.20 -30.04
CA ASN A 126 -23.02 14.98 -29.33
C ASN A 126 -23.03 13.81 -28.33
N PHE A 127 -22.23 12.77 -28.60
CA PHE A 127 -22.10 11.60 -27.74
C PHE A 127 -20.98 11.79 -26.73
N TYR A 128 -19.78 12.17 -27.20
CA TYR A 128 -18.58 12.21 -26.39
C TYR A 128 -18.66 13.28 -25.29
N ASP A 129 -19.33 14.39 -25.55
CA ASP A 129 -19.39 15.52 -24.61
C ASP A 129 -20.10 15.19 -23.29
N LYS A 130 -20.98 14.18 -23.30
CA LYS A 130 -21.67 13.68 -22.09
C LYS A 130 -20.90 12.57 -21.38
N VAL A 131 -19.92 11.99 -22.05
CA VAL A 131 -19.21 10.78 -21.61
C VAL A 131 -17.85 11.15 -21.04
N GLY A 132 -17.04 11.90 -21.81
CA GLY A 132 -15.65 12.23 -21.45
C GLY A 132 -14.70 11.05 -21.58
N ALA A 133 -13.41 11.32 -21.51
CA ALA A 133 -12.38 10.30 -21.64
C ALA A 133 -12.46 9.22 -20.53
N LEU A 134 -12.80 9.61 -19.30
CA LEU A 134 -12.82 8.67 -18.18
C LEU A 134 -13.92 7.60 -18.36
N ARG A 135 -15.13 7.97 -18.76
CA ARG A 135 -16.21 6.99 -18.99
C ARG A 135 -16.07 6.24 -20.32
N ASP A 136 -15.46 6.86 -21.34
CA ASP A 136 -15.31 6.23 -22.68
C ASP A 136 -14.34 5.04 -22.66
N VAL A 137 -13.20 5.20 -21.99
CA VAL A 137 -12.12 4.17 -21.98
C VAL A 137 -11.53 3.86 -20.60
N GLY A 138 -11.65 4.76 -19.62
CA GLY A 138 -11.08 4.56 -18.29
C GLY A 138 -11.87 3.56 -17.45
N GLN A 139 -13.19 3.76 -17.35
CA GLN A 139 -14.12 2.93 -16.57
C GLN A 139 -14.11 1.46 -17.01
N ASN A 140 -13.94 1.19 -18.30
CA ASN A 140 -13.97 -0.16 -18.86
C ASN A 140 -12.55 -0.66 -19.20
N HIS A 141 -12.01 -0.26 -20.34
CA HIS A 141 -10.82 -0.83 -20.95
C HIS A 141 -9.60 -0.80 -20.03
N LEU A 142 -9.34 0.35 -19.39
CA LEU A 142 -8.18 0.48 -18.51
C LEU A 142 -8.33 -0.31 -17.20
N LEU A 143 -9.52 -0.29 -16.58
CA LEU A 143 -9.79 -1.08 -15.38
C LEU A 143 -9.82 -2.59 -15.66
N SER A 144 -10.28 -3.00 -16.83
CA SER A 144 -10.21 -4.39 -17.31
C SER A 144 -8.77 -4.86 -17.52
N VAL A 145 -7.92 -4.03 -18.13
CA VAL A 145 -6.48 -4.31 -18.26
C VAL A 145 -5.80 -4.34 -16.89
N LEU A 146 -6.14 -3.40 -16.00
CA LEU A 146 -5.66 -3.39 -14.62
C LEU A 146 -6.00 -4.71 -13.92
N ALA A 147 -7.27 -5.14 -13.97
CA ALA A 147 -7.71 -6.38 -13.33
C ALA A 147 -6.90 -7.59 -13.80
N LEU A 148 -6.67 -7.75 -15.12
CA LEU A 148 -5.82 -8.83 -15.63
C LEU A 148 -4.36 -8.74 -15.18
N LEU A 149 -3.83 -7.52 -15.14
CA LEU A 149 -2.43 -7.27 -14.76
C LEU A 149 -2.17 -7.53 -13.28
N THR A 150 -3.16 -7.30 -12.41
CA THR A 150 -2.98 -7.29 -10.96
C THR A 150 -3.81 -8.32 -10.19
N MET A 151 -4.69 -9.09 -10.83
CA MET A 151 -5.41 -10.16 -10.13
C MET A 151 -4.45 -11.23 -9.57
N ASP A 152 -4.89 -11.89 -8.51
CA ASP A 152 -4.23 -13.09 -7.97
C ASP A 152 -4.28 -14.25 -8.98
N ASP A 153 -3.43 -15.25 -8.77
CA ASP A 153 -3.41 -16.48 -9.56
C ASP A 153 -4.76 -17.23 -9.44
N PRO A 154 -5.49 -17.45 -10.55
CA PRO A 154 -6.71 -18.24 -10.49
C PRO A 154 -6.41 -19.70 -10.17
N ARG A 155 -7.39 -20.40 -9.58
CA ARG A 155 -7.28 -21.83 -9.28
C ARG A 155 -7.01 -22.67 -10.53
N ASP A 156 -7.59 -22.26 -11.66
CA ASP A 156 -7.43 -22.85 -12.97
C ASP A 156 -7.75 -21.84 -14.08
N ALA A 157 -7.59 -22.25 -15.34
CA ALA A 157 -7.90 -21.41 -16.49
C ALA A 157 -9.41 -21.34 -16.83
N SER A 158 -10.32 -21.84 -15.99
CA SER A 158 -11.76 -21.79 -16.27
C SER A 158 -12.29 -20.35 -16.30
N ALA A 159 -13.39 -20.14 -17.03
CA ALA A 159 -14.04 -18.84 -17.07
C ALA A 159 -14.55 -18.38 -15.69
N GLU A 160 -14.92 -19.31 -14.81
CA GLU A 160 -15.33 -19.01 -13.44
C GLU A 160 -14.15 -18.51 -12.61
N SER A 161 -13.06 -19.28 -12.54
CA SER A 161 -11.92 -18.93 -11.70
C SER A 161 -11.22 -17.64 -12.14
N VAL A 162 -11.10 -17.39 -13.44
CA VAL A 162 -10.47 -16.15 -13.94
C VAL A 162 -11.33 -14.94 -13.61
N ARG A 163 -12.65 -15.02 -13.83
CA ARG A 163 -13.56 -13.90 -13.52
C ARG A 163 -13.65 -13.63 -12.04
N GLU A 164 -13.66 -14.67 -11.20
CA GLU A 164 -13.64 -14.53 -9.74
C GLU A 164 -12.43 -13.70 -9.26
N MET A 165 -11.25 -13.94 -9.83
CA MET A 165 -10.04 -13.19 -9.46
C MET A 165 -10.06 -11.74 -9.95
N ARG A 166 -10.60 -11.47 -11.15
CA ARG A 166 -10.80 -10.10 -11.63
C ARG A 166 -11.84 -9.33 -10.80
N GLU A 167 -12.97 -9.97 -10.46
CA GLU A 167 -14.00 -9.42 -9.58
C GLU A 167 -13.42 -9.02 -8.22
N LYS A 168 -12.68 -9.95 -7.60
CA LYS A 168 -12.03 -9.74 -6.31
C LYS A 168 -11.07 -8.56 -6.38
N LEU A 169 -10.25 -8.50 -7.42
CA LEU A 169 -9.28 -7.41 -7.61
C LEU A 169 -9.98 -6.06 -7.72
N LEU A 170 -10.97 -5.92 -8.61
CA LEU A 170 -11.68 -4.65 -8.81
C LEU A 170 -12.37 -4.17 -7.52
N SER A 171 -12.91 -5.09 -6.71
CA SER A 171 -13.50 -4.75 -5.41
C SER A 171 -12.49 -4.26 -4.36
N GLN A 172 -11.19 -4.45 -4.58
CA GLN A 172 -10.10 -4.01 -3.71
C GLN A 172 -9.47 -2.68 -4.15
N VAL A 173 -9.86 -2.13 -5.31
CA VAL A 173 -9.39 -0.80 -5.73
C VAL A 173 -10.02 0.24 -4.79
N THR A 174 -9.20 1.08 -4.17
CA THR A 174 -9.67 2.08 -3.20
C THR A 174 -10.62 3.06 -3.87
N VAL A 175 -11.84 3.18 -3.31
CA VAL A 175 -12.79 4.22 -3.69
C VAL A 175 -12.35 5.55 -3.08
N MET A 176 -12.01 6.52 -3.93
CA MET A 176 -11.50 7.82 -3.48
C MET A 176 -12.58 8.64 -2.78
N ASN A 177 -12.23 9.25 -1.66
CA ASN A 177 -13.01 10.35 -1.10
C ASN A 177 -12.70 11.68 -1.83
N THR A 178 -13.46 12.74 -1.53
CA THR A 178 -13.33 14.04 -2.21
C THR A 178 -11.92 14.64 -2.16
N GLU A 179 -11.23 14.56 -1.02
CA GLU A 179 -9.86 15.10 -0.88
C GLU A 179 -8.88 14.28 -1.72
N GLU A 180 -9.04 12.94 -1.68
CA GLU A 180 -8.23 12.02 -2.49
C GLU A 180 -8.45 12.23 -3.99
N VAL A 181 -9.66 12.54 -4.44
CA VAL A 181 -9.90 12.86 -5.86
C VAL A 181 -9.12 14.10 -6.28
N VAL A 182 -9.11 15.16 -5.47
CA VAL A 182 -8.37 16.39 -5.81
C VAL A 182 -6.85 16.14 -5.87
N GLN A 183 -6.32 15.26 -5.04
CA GLN A 183 -4.88 14.97 -4.99
C GLN A 183 -4.41 13.91 -6.00
N ASN A 184 -5.29 12.96 -6.33
CA ASN A 184 -4.95 11.75 -7.09
C ASN A 184 -5.56 11.71 -8.48
N THR A 185 -6.16 12.81 -8.96
CA THR A 185 -6.71 12.90 -10.32
C THR A 185 -6.27 14.17 -11.02
N PHE A 186 -5.98 14.03 -12.32
CA PHE A 186 -5.63 15.12 -13.22
C PHE A 186 -6.51 15.01 -14.47
N ARG A 187 -7.04 16.13 -14.95
CA ARG A 187 -7.93 16.17 -16.12
C ARG A 187 -7.62 17.37 -17.01
N ALA A 188 -7.73 17.18 -18.33
CA ALA A 188 -7.50 18.23 -19.31
C ALA A 188 -8.38 18.11 -20.55
N GLN A 189 -8.50 19.20 -21.30
CA GLN A 189 -9.25 19.30 -22.57
C GLN A 189 -8.37 19.92 -23.66
N TYR A 190 -8.36 19.37 -24.88
CA TYR A 190 -7.56 19.94 -25.97
C TYR A 190 -8.21 21.22 -26.54
N GLU A 191 -7.36 22.13 -27.02
CA GLU A 191 -7.78 23.38 -27.66
C GLU A 191 -8.64 23.13 -28.91
N GLY A 192 -9.76 23.84 -29.02
CA GLY A 192 -10.68 23.74 -30.16
C GLY A 192 -11.72 22.60 -30.03
N TYR A 193 -11.77 21.91 -28.90
CA TYR A 193 -12.82 20.92 -28.61
C TYR A 193 -14.24 21.52 -28.69
N ASP A 194 -14.41 22.76 -28.21
CA ASP A 194 -15.65 23.55 -28.26
C ASP A 194 -16.14 23.90 -29.68
N LYS A 195 -15.27 23.73 -30.70
CA LYS A 195 -15.59 23.97 -32.12
C LYS A 195 -16.15 22.73 -32.82
N ILE A 196 -16.14 21.56 -32.16
CA ILE A 196 -16.64 20.32 -32.73
C ILE A 196 -18.17 20.34 -32.73
N GLU A 197 -18.76 19.90 -33.84
CA GLU A 197 -20.22 19.82 -33.96
C GLU A 197 -20.82 18.90 -32.88
N GLY A 198 -21.78 19.45 -32.12
CA GLY A 198 -22.46 18.76 -31.03
C GLY A 198 -21.79 18.88 -29.65
N VAL A 199 -20.68 19.62 -29.53
CA VAL A 199 -20.06 19.95 -28.23
C VAL A 199 -20.61 21.27 -27.70
N GLU A 200 -20.83 21.38 -26.39
CA GLU A 200 -21.25 22.63 -25.76
C GLU A 200 -20.12 23.68 -25.72
N LYS A 201 -20.44 24.96 -25.99
CA LYS A 201 -19.45 26.07 -26.08
C LYS A 201 -18.60 26.31 -24.83
N LYS A 202 -19.01 25.79 -23.67
CA LYS A 202 -18.28 25.89 -22.39
C LYS A 202 -18.21 24.53 -21.72
N SER A 203 -18.12 23.48 -22.53
CA SER A 203 -18.00 22.12 -22.03
C SER A 203 -16.77 22.01 -21.13
N GLU A 204 -16.98 21.45 -19.94
CA GLU A 204 -15.90 21.10 -19.02
C GLU A 204 -15.54 19.61 -19.14
N THR A 205 -15.89 18.95 -20.25
CA THR A 205 -15.63 17.53 -20.47
C THR A 205 -14.16 17.28 -20.77
N GLU A 206 -13.55 16.35 -20.04
CA GLU A 206 -12.14 16.02 -20.23
C GLU A 206 -11.93 15.16 -21.49
N THR A 207 -10.87 15.47 -22.23
CA THR A 207 -10.38 14.68 -23.37
C THR A 207 -9.06 14.00 -23.05
N TYR A 208 -8.48 14.29 -21.88
CA TYR A 208 -7.35 13.61 -21.26
C TYR A 208 -7.58 13.49 -19.75
N PHE A 209 -7.17 12.36 -19.17
CA PHE A 209 -7.09 12.20 -17.73
C PHE A 209 -5.86 11.37 -17.35
N LYS A 210 -5.43 11.55 -16.09
CA LYS A 210 -4.51 10.65 -15.40
C LYS A 210 -4.96 10.47 -13.97
N LEU A 211 -5.07 9.23 -13.51
CA LEU A 211 -5.47 8.87 -12.16
C LEU A 211 -4.35 8.11 -11.48
N LYS A 212 -4.19 8.33 -10.16
CA LYS A 212 -3.38 7.49 -9.28
C LYS A 212 -4.31 6.63 -8.42
N LEU A 213 -4.37 5.34 -8.71
CA LEU A 213 -5.17 4.35 -8.00
C LEU A 213 -4.30 3.57 -7.00
N ASN A 214 -4.93 3.08 -5.95
CA ASN A 214 -4.36 2.15 -4.99
C ASN A 214 -5.22 0.88 -4.91
N ILE A 215 -4.60 -0.25 -4.57
CA ILE A 215 -5.29 -1.53 -4.37
C ILE A 215 -5.05 -1.98 -2.93
N GLU A 216 -6.13 -2.15 -2.17
CA GLU A 216 -6.14 -2.63 -0.80
C GLU A 216 -5.96 -4.15 -0.76
N SER A 217 -4.75 -4.61 -1.06
CA SER A 217 -4.38 -6.02 -0.94
C SER A 217 -2.94 -6.18 -0.46
N LEU A 218 -2.64 -7.30 0.20
CA LEU A 218 -1.28 -7.61 0.65
C LEU A 218 -0.26 -7.62 -0.50
N ARG A 219 -0.70 -8.01 -1.70
CA ARG A 219 0.13 -8.10 -2.90
C ARG A 219 0.49 -6.73 -3.47
N TRP A 220 -0.43 -5.76 -3.40
CA TRP A 220 -0.32 -4.47 -4.11
C TRP A 220 -0.26 -3.25 -3.18
N SER A 221 -0.31 -3.45 -1.87
CA SER A 221 -0.16 -2.36 -0.89
C SER A 221 1.09 -1.54 -1.20
N ASP A 222 0.95 -0.22 -1.18
CA ASP A 222 1.99 0.78 -1.46
C ASP A 222 2.52 0.83 -2.91
N VAL A 223 1.94 0.08 -3.85
CA VAL A 223 2.29 0.20 -5.27
C VAL A 223 1.34 1.20 -5.93
N PRO A 224 1.77 2.42 -6.27
CA PRO A 224 0.92 3.35 -7.01
C PRO A 224 0.67 2.84 -8.44
N ILE A 225 -0.60 2.92 -8.85
CA ILE A 225 -1.06 2.49 -10.17
C ILE A 225 -1.57 3.72 -10.91
N TYR A 226 -0.90 4.07 -11.99
CA TYR A 226 -1.29 5.18 -12.83
C TYR A 226 -2.07 4.67 -14.03
N ILE A 227 -3.28 5.20 -14.23
CA ILE A 227 -4.03 4.97 -15.46
C ILE A 227 -4.26 6.30 -16.17
N GLU A 228 -3.91 6.37 -17.45
CA GLU A 228 -4.07 7.57 -18.26
C GLU A 228 -4.61 7.26 -19.66
N ALA A 229 -5.47 8.15 -20.14
CA ALA A 229 -5.91 8.15 -21.52
C ALA A 229 -6.15 9.56 -22.03
N GLY A 230 -5.96 9.77 -23.32
CA GLY A 230 -6.39 11.00 -23.96
C GLY A 230 -6.29 11.01 -25.47
N LYS A 231 -6.92 12.04 -26.05
CA LYS A 231 -7.06 12.25 -27.49
C LYS A 231 -6.23 13.43 -27.96
N ARG A 232 -5.82 13.44 -29.23
CA ARG A 232 -4.95 14.47 -29.83
C ARG A 232 -3.63 14.66 -29.06
N LEU A 233 -2.93 13.57 -28.75
CA LEU A 233 -1.65 13.58 -28.01
C LEU A 233 -0.46 13.12 -28.88
N GLY A 234 -0.52 13.41 -30.19
CA GLY A 234 0.51 13.03 -31.14
C GLY A 234 0.47 11.53 -31.46
N PRO A 235 1.61 10.85 -31.73
CA PRO A 235 1.62 9.45 -32.12
C PRO A 235 0.99 8.53 -31.07
N ALA A 236 0.08 7.66 -31.52
CA ALA A 236 -0.65 6.75 -30.67
C ALA A 236 0.30 5.88 -29.84
N LYS A 237 0.05 5.83 -28.53
CA LYS A 237 0.85 5.10 -27.56
C LYS A 237 -0.08 4.37 -26.61
N LYS A 238 -0.16 3.05 -26.77
CA LYS A 238 -1.00 2.18 -25.95
C LYS A 238 -0.10 1.14 -25.31
N GLU A 239 0.13 1.22 -24.02
CA GLU A 239 1.06 0.32 -23.32
C GLU A 239 0.71 0.13 -21.83
N VAL A 240 1.19 -0.96 -21.27
CA VAL A 240 1.31 -1.18 -19.81
C VAL A 240 2.79 -1.23 -19.47
N VAL A 241 3.21 -0.49 -18.45
CA VAL A 241 4.58 -0.49 -17.94
C VAL A 241 4.58 -0.89 -16.48
N VAL A 242 5.23 -2.00 -16.16
CA VAL A 242 5.49 -2.46 -14.80
C VAL A 242 6.93 -2.14 -14.47
N THR A 243 7.16 -1.21 -13.53
CA THR A 243 8.51 -0.79 -13.11
C THR A 243 8.89 -1.48 -11.82
N PHE A 244 10.05 -2.13 -11.79
CA PHE A 244 10.58 -2.78 -10.61
C PHE A 244 11.43 -1.83 -9.76
N LYS A 245 11.45 -2.08 -8.45
CA LYS A 245 12.28 -1.38 -7.47
C LYS A 245 13.76 -1.59 -7.77
N ASP A 246 14.58 -0.64 -7.36
CA ASP A 246 16.03 -0.78 -7.40
C ASP A 246 16.50 -1.95 -6.53
N ARG A 247 17.61 -2.57 -6.96
CA ARG A 247 18.30 -3.58 -6.15
C ARG A 247 18.93 -2.90 -4.94
N GLU A 248 18.66 -3.41 -3.74
CA GLU A 248 19.35 -2.97 -2.52
C GLU A 248 20.18 -4.11 -1.89
N PRO A 249 21.48 -3.90 -1.61
CA PRO A 249 22.30 -2.76 -2.02
C PRO A 249 22.61 -2.80 -3.53
N CYS A 250 22.62 -1.64 -4.19
CA CYS A 250 22.99 -1.55 -5.60
C CYS A 250 24.51 -1.42 -5.74
N ILE A 251 25.16 -2.50 -6.18
CA ILE A 251 26.62 -2.57 -6.31
C ILE A 251 27.14 -1.74 -7.50
N TRP A 252 26.32 -1.51 -8.52
CA TRP A 252 26.71 -0.89 -9.79
C TRP A 252 25.94 0.41 -10.13
N CYS A 253 25.22 0.99 -9.17
CA CYS A 253 24.47 2.25 -9.37
C CYS A 253 25.35 3.51 -9.28
N GLN A 254 26.64 3.36 -9.05
CA GLN A 254 27.62 4.46 -9.09
C GLN A 254 28.61 4.14 -10.21
N PRO A 255 28.82 5.03 -11.20
CA PRO A 255 28.34 6.42 -11.31
C PRO A 255 26.97 6.60 -12.01
N THR A 256 26.35 5.52 -12.52
CA THR A 256 25.23 5.59 -13.47
C THR A 256 23.87 5.99 -12.90
N GLY A 257 23.66 5.89 -11.59
CA GLY A 257 22.35 6.05 -10.96
C GLY A 257 21.52 4.76 -10.93
N PRO A 258 20.26 4.84 -10.47
CA PRO A 258 19.36 3.70 -10.30
C PRO A 258 18.99 3.02 -11.64
N ALA A 259 18.99 1.68 -11.61
CA ALA A 259 18.86 0.82 -12.77
C ALA A 259 17.58 -0.03 -12.65
N LYS A 260 16.43 0.60 -12.90
CA LYS A 260 15.11 -0.03 -12.73
C LYS A 260 14.79 -0.94 -13.90
N ASN A 261 14.51 -2.21 -13.61
CA ASN A 261 14.00 -3.15 -14.62
C ASN A 261 12.54 -2.81 -14.95
N LYS A 262 12.12 -3.08 -16.18
CA LYS A 262 10.72 -2.88 -16.59
C LYS A 262 10.20 -4.03 -17.42
N VAL A 263 8.90 -4.32 -17.28
CA VAL A 263 8.15 -5.14 -18.24
C VAL A 263 7.13 -4.24 -18.91
N VAL A 264 7.21 -4.15 -20.24
CA VAL A 264 6.36 -3.28 -21.06
C VAL A 264 5.52 -4.14 -22.00
N PHE A 265 4.21 -4.10 -21.85
CA PHE A 265 3.27 -4.68 -22.82
C PHE A 265 2.80 -3.56 -23.74
N SER A 266 3.32 -3.51 -24.97
CA SER A 266 2.93 -2.52 -25.97
C SER A 266 1.81 -3.06 -26.85
N PHE A 267 0.71 -2.32 -26.93
CA PHE A 267 -0.44 -2.58 -27.80
C PHE A 267 -0.37 -1.80 -29.12
N ALA A 268 0.21 -0.59 -29.08
CA ALA A 268 0.47 0.27 -30.23
C ALA A 268 1.62 1.25 -29.90
N PRO A 269 2.53 1.54 -30.85
CA PRO A 269 2.44 1.28 -32.30
C PRO A 269 2.84 -0.14 -32.75
N SER A 270 3.62 -0.86 -31.94
CA SER A 270 3.92 -2.28 -32.17
C SER A 270 3.28 -3.13 -31.09
N GLN A 271 2.86 -4.34 -31.46
CA GLN A 271 2.36 -5.35 -30.53
C GLN A 271 3.54 -6.21 -30.06
N GLU A 272 4.09 -5.86 -28.90
CA GLU A 272 5.29 -6.50 -28.36
C GLU A 272 5.28 -6.55 -26.83
N ILE A 273 5.93 -7.56 -26.26
CA ILE A 273 6.33 -7.58 -24.86
C ILE A 273 7.82 -7.23 -24.84
N ASN A 274 8.19 -6.15 -24.17
CA ASN A 274 9.58 -5.73 -23.98
C ASN A 274 9.96 -5.86 -22.51
N ILE A 275 11.10 -6.49 -22.24
CA ILE A 275 11.67 -6.53 -20.88
C ILE A 275 12.99 -5.74 -20.89
N GLU A 276 13.03 -4.68 -20.09
CA GLU A 276 14.19 -3.81 -19.92
C GLU A 276 15.05 -4.31 -18.75
N PHE A 277 16.31 -4.63 -19.03
CA PHE A 277 17.33 -5.02 -18.06
C PHE A 277 18.60 -4.18 -18.21
N TRP A 278 19.52 -4.34 -17.26
CA TRP A 278 20.78 -3.60 -17.22
C TRP A 278 21.97 -4.54 -17.25
N GLN A 279 22.97 -4.23 -18.07
CA GLN A 279 24.25 -4.94 -18.11
C GLN A 279 25.41 -3.96 -18.11
N ARG A 280 26.63 -4.44 -17.83
CA ARG A 280 27.83 -3.61 -17.98
C ARG A 280 28.03 -3.24 -19.45
N GLN A 281 28.23 -1.96 -19.72
CA GLN A 281 28.59 -1.49 -21.05
C GLN A 281 29.94 -2.11 -21.47
N PRO A 282 30.04 -2.70 -22.67
CA PRO A 282 31.33 -3.13 -23.21
C PRO A 282 32.29 -1.94 -23.29
N GLY A 283 33.41 -2.01 -22.58
CA GLY A 283 34.39 -0.94 -22.52
C GLY A 283 35.25 -0.99 -21.26
N PHE A 284 36.02 0.08 -21.06
CA PHE A 284 36.92 0.27 -19.92
C PHE A 284 36.24 0.88 -18.69
N GLU A 285 35.02 1.40 -18.83
CA GLU A 285 34.25 2.02 -17.75
C GLU A 285 33.27 1.02 -17.12
N ASP A 286 33.05 1.13 -15.81
CA ASP A 286 32.07 0.34 -15.05
C ASP A 286 30.71 1.03 -15.03
N VAL A 287 30.18 1.27 -16.22
CA VAL A 287 28.90 1.96 -16.47
C VAL A 287 27.87 0.91 -16.88
N LEU A 288 26.66 1.01 -16.33
CA LEU A 288 25.52 0.19 -16.75
C LEU A 288 24.85 0.75 -18.02
N GLU A 289 24.51 -0.13 -18.95
CA GLU A 289 23.68 0.17 -20.11
C GLU A 289 22.38 -0.62 -20.06
N LYS A 290 21.30 -0.01 -20.56
CA LYS A 290 20.00 -0.66 -20.71
C LYS A 290 20.02 -1.60 -21.91
N ARG A 291 19.39 -2.78 -21.77
CA ARG A 291 19.13 -3.75 -22.83
C ARG A 291 17.65 -4.13 -22.86
N ASP A 292 17.15 -4.34 -24.07
CA ASP A 292 15.75 -4.64 -24.35
C ASP A 292 15.61 -6.06 -24.89
N PHE A 293 14.84 -6.91 -24.20
CA PHE A 293 14.41 -8.22 -24.69
C PHE A 293 13.01 -8.09 -25.28
N LYS A 294 12.95 -8.00 -26.61
CA LYS A 294 11.70 -7.77 -27.35
C LYS A 294 11.12 -9.05 -27.92
N PHE A 295 9.88 -9.35 -27.54
CA PHE A 295 9.07 -10.45 -28.04
C PHE A 295 7.95 -9.87 -28.91
N LEU A 296 8.13 -9.89 -30.23
CA LEU A 296 7.11 -9.45 -31.18
C LEU A 296 6.02 -10.53 -31.30
N LEU A 297 4.75 -10.14 -31.10
CA LEU A 297 3.62 -11.06 -31.22
C LEU A 297 3.44 -11.53 -32.67
N TYR A 298 3.62 -10.63 -33.63
CA TYR A 298 3.61 -10.94 -35.06
C TYR A 298 5.01 -10.70 -35.64
N LYS A 299 5.71 -11.76 -36.05
CA LYS A 299 6.93 -11.61 -36.88
C LYS A 299 6.53 -11.07 -38.25
N LYS A 300 7.26 -10.07 -38.75
CA LYS A 300 7.11 -9.46 -40.09
C LYS A 300 7.01 -10.44 -41.29
N GLN A 301 7.31 -11.73 -41.11
CA GLN A 301 7.41 -12.74 -42.18
C GLN A 301 6.30 -13.82 -42.20
N SER A 302 5.43 -13.89 -41.21
CA SER A 302 4.36 -14.92 -41.18
C SER A 302 2.99 -14.27 -41.37
N LYS A 303 2.31 -14.63 -42.46
CA LYS A 303 0.89 -14.35 -42.71
C LYS A 303 0.02 -15.15 -41.71
N PHE A 304 0.13 -14.88 -40.41
CA PHE A 304 -0.93 -15.31 -39.50
C PHE A 304 -2.15 -14.42 -39.76
N PRO A 305 -3.36 -14.99 -39.94
CA PRO A 305 -4.56 -14.18 -40.06
C PRO A 305 -4.76 -13.45 -38.74
N TYR A 306 -4.57 -12.13 -38.74
CA TYR A 306 -5.10 -11.28 -37.67
C TYR A 306 -6.59 -11.60 -37.56
N VAL A 307 -7.01 -12.16 -36.42
CA VAL A 307 -8.42 -12.40 -36.13
C VAL A 307 -8.93 -11.15 -35.44
N GLU A 308 -9.92 -10.50 -36.06
CA GLU A 308 -10.58 -9.32 -35.52
C GLU A 308 -11.11 -9.60 -34.10
N GLU A 309 -10.99 -8.60 -33.21
CA GLU A 309 -11.26 -8.71 -31.77
C GLU A 309 -12.68 -9.24 -31.49
N TYR A 310 -13.65 -8.78 -32.28
CA TYR A 310 -15.03 -9.24 -32.22
C TYR A 310 -15.19 -10.70 -32.65
N ALA A 311 -14.52 -11.15 -33.72
CA ALA A 311 -14.65 -12.53 -34.19
C ALA A 311 -14.28 -13.54 -33.09
N LYS A 312 -13.28 -13.24 -32.27
CA LYS A 312 -12.92 -14.08 -31.11
C LYS A 312 -13.99 -14.10 -30.04
N LEU A 313 -14.49 -12.93 -29.63
CA LEU A 313 -15.53 -12.84 -28.61
C LEU A 313 -16.80 -13.56 -29.07
N PHE A 314 -17.22 -13.38 -30.32
CA PHE A 314 -18.35 -14.12 -30.88
C PHE A 314 -18.12 -15.62 -30.87
N TYR A 315 -16.91 -16.08 -31.25
CA TYR A 315 -16.55 -17.49 -31.18
C TYR A 315 -16.61 -18.04 -29.75
N ASP A 316 -16.07 -17.31 -28.77
CA ASP A 316 -16.13 -17.69 -27.36
C ASP A 316 -17.59 -17.74 -26.84
N ALA A 317 -18.42 -16.79 -27.25
CA ALA A 317 -19.85 -16.79 -26.94
C ALA A 317 -20.59 -17.98 -27.56
N ILE A 318 -20.21 -18.45 -28.76
CA ILE A 318 -20.74 -19.66 -29.38
C ILE A 318 -20.30 -20.92 -28.61
N LEU A 319 -19.05 -20.96 -28.15
CA LEU A 319 -18.54 -22.08 -27.35
C LEU A 319 -19.06 -22.08 -25.90
N GLY A 320 -19.59 -20.96 -25.42
CA GLY A 320 -20.03 -20.83 -24.04
C GLY A 320 -18.95 -20.35 -23.08
N GLN A 321 -17.81 -19.90 -23.60
CA GLN A 321 -16.67 -19.45 -22.82
C GLN A 321 -16.87 -18.00 -22.40
N GLN A 322 -17.09 -17.77 -21.10
CA GLN A 322 -17.29 -16.41 -20.58
C GLN A 322 -15.99 -15.73 -20.10
N ARG A 323 -14.82 -16.36 -20.25
CA ARG A 323 -13.55 -15.87 -19.68
C ARG A 323 -13.24 -14.42 -20.06
N TRP A 324 -13.53 -14.05 -21.31
CA TRP A 324 -13.24 -12.73 -21.88
C TRP A 324 -14.46 -11.80 -21.91
N PHE A 325 -15.41 -12.00 -21.00
CA PHE A 325 -16.60 -11.18 -20.84
C PHE A 325 -16.69 -10.65 -19.42
N MET A 326 -17.25 -9.46 -19.28
CA MET A 326 -17.45 -8.83 -17.98
C MET A 326 -18.57 -9.51 -17.19
N THR A 327 -18.38 -9.67 -15.89
CA THR A 327 -19.48 -10.00 -14.99
C THR A 327 -20.23 -8.76 -14.54
N LYS A 328 -21.43 -8.96 -14.01
CA LYS A 328 -22.21 -7.92 -13.34
C LYS A 328 -21.40 -7.23 -12.23
N LYS A 329 -20.66 -8.01 -11.43
CA LYS A 329 -19.89 -7.47 -10.31
C LYS A 329 -18.72 -6.64 -10.78
N GLU A 330 -18.00 -7.08 -11.82
CA GLU A 330 -16.91 -6.30 -12.42
C GLU A 330 -17.41 -4.91 -12.86
N VAL A 331 -18.51 -4.87 -13.63
CA VAL A 331 -19.11 -3.61 -14.10
C VAL A 331 -19.50 -2.69 -12.93
N LEU A 332 -20.11 -3.24 -11.88
CA LEU A 332 -20.52 -2.44 -10.72
C LEU A 332 -19.33 -1.90 -9.92
N SER A 333 -18.27 -2.69 -9.75
CA SER A 333 -17.03 -2.24 -9.09
C SER A 333 -16.34 -1.14 -9.89
N GLU A 334 -16.28 -1.25 -11.22
CA GLU A 334 -15.74 -0.21 -12.08
C GLU A 334 -16.49 1.13 -11.91
N TRP A 335 -17.83 1.09 -11.83
CA TRP A 335 -18.63 2.28 -11.53
C TRP A 335 -18.42 2.82 -10.11
N GLU A 336 -18.24 1.94 -9.11
CA GLU A 336 -17.91 2.36 -7.75
C GLU A 336 -16.59 3.14 -7.67
N ILE A 337 -15.61 2.78 -8.50
CA ILE A 337 -14.32 3.47 -8.60
C ILE A 337 -14.47 4.83 -9.30
N VAL A 338 -15.24 4.90 -10.39
CA VAL A 338 -15.29 6.08 -11.29
C VAL A 338 -16.31 7.13 -10.87
N ASP A 339 -17.46 6.74 -10.30
CA ASP A 339 -18.55 7.66 -9.96
C ASP A 339 -18.09 8.82 -9.05
N PRO A 340 -17.36 8.58 -7.93
CA PRO A 340 -16.92 9.68 -7.06
C PRO A 340 -15.99 10.67 -7.77
N ILE A 341 -15.16 10.20 -8.71
CA ILE A 341 -14.24 11.02 -9.49
C ILE A 341 -15.05 11.96 -10.40
N THR A 342 -15.94 11.38 -11.20
CA THR A 342 -16.75 12.17 -12.14
C THR A 342 -17.68 13.16 -11.42
N GLN A 343 -18.27 12.78 -10.29
CA GLN A 343 -19.10 13.68 -9.47
C GLN A 343 -18.30 14.85 -8.88
N ALA A 344 -17.05 14.64 -8.47
CA ALA A 344 -16.19 15.72 -7.97
C ALA A 344 -15.73 16.65 -9.09
N TRP A 345 -15.46 16.10 -10.28
CA TRP A 345 -15.14 16.85 -11.48
C TRP A 345 -16.31 17.72 -11.97
N GLU A 346 -17.53 17.18 -11.97
CA GLU A 346 -18.77 17.94 -12.27
C GLU A 346 -19.00 19.09 -11.27
N LYS A 347 -18.56 18.91 -10.01
CA LYS A 347 -18.56 19.96 -8.97
C LYS A 347 -17.35 20.91 -9.04
N ARG A 348 -16.49 20.77 -10.06
CA ARG A 348 -15.30 21.62 -10.29
C ARG A 348 -14.29 21.61 -9.15
N MET A 349 -14.20 20.49 -8.42
CA MET A 349 -13.24 20.34 -7.33
C MET A 349 -11.81 20.12 -7.84
N THR A 350 -11.68 19.50 -9.03
CA THR A 350 -10.41 19.35 -9.75
C THR A 350 -10.40 20.29 -10.95
N PRO A 351 -9.39 21.18 -11.09
CA PRO A 351 -9.29 22.08 -12.24
C PRO A 351 -9.21 21.33 -13.57
N LEU A 352 -9.85 21.89 -14.61
CA LEU A 352 -9.70 21.43 -15.98
C LEU A 352 -8.55 22.18 -16.65
N HIS A 353 -7.48 21.46 -16.98
CA HIS A 353 -6.36 22.02 -17.72
C HIS A 353 -6.65 22.06 -19.23
N THR A 354 -5.90 22.87 -19.97
CA THR A 354 -6.01 22.96 -21.43
C THR A 354 -4.68 22.56 -22.07
N TYR A 355 -4.73 21.90 -23.22
CA TYR A 355 -3.52 21.49 -23.95
C TYR A 355 -3.66 21.64 -25.46
N LYS A 356 -2.53 21.86 -26.13
CA LYS A 356 -2.48 21.97 -27.59
C LYS A 356 -2.72 20.62 -28.26
N VAL A 357 -3.36 20.67 -29.41
CA VAL A 357 -3.60 19.50 -30.26
C VAL A 357 -2.25 18.92 -30.71
N ASP A 358 -2.11 17.61 -30.55
CA ASP A 358 -0.94 16.81 -30.92
C ASP A 358 0.36 17.14 -30.16
N ASP A 359 0.21 17.77 -28.99
CA ASP A 359 1.28 18.07 -28.03
C ASP A 359 1.26 17.08 -26.85
N LYS A 360 2.43 16.74 -26.31
CA LYS A 360 2.60 15.85 -25.15
C LYS A 360 2.95 16.58 -23.86
N GLU A 361 3.12 17.91 -23.89
CA GLU A 361 3.42 18.73 -22.71
C GLU A 361 2.45 18.44 -21.53
N ILE A 362 1.17 18.20 -21.83
CA ILE A 362 0.17 17.91 -20.79
C ILE A 362 0.42 16.60 -20.04
N VAL A 363 1.06 15.62 -20.69
CA VAL A 363 1.43 14.34 -20.06
C VAL A 363 2.55 14.57 -19.06
N ASP A 364 3.50 15.44 -19.38
CA ASP A 364 4.61 15.81 -18.49
C ASP A 364 4.09 16.66 -17.31
N ILE A 365 3.21 17.63 -17.56
CA ILE A 365 2.53 18.40 -16.51
C ILE A 365 1.76 17.48 -15.56
N ALA A 366 1.07 16.48 -16.09
CA ALA A 366 0.36 15.50 -15.28
C ALA A 366 1.31 14.64 -14.45
N GLU A 367 2.45 14.20 -15.00
CA GLU A 367 3.49 13.50 -14.21
C GLU A 367 4.02 14.38 -13.07
N ASP A 368 4.34 15.65 -13.35
CA ASP A 368 4.82 16.61 -12.37
C ASP A 368 3.79 16.90 -11.27
N PHE A 369 2.49 16.93 -11.61
CA PHE A 369 1.41 17.05 -10.63
C PHE A 369 1.46 15.93 -9.57
N PHE A 370 1.66 14.68 -9.98
CA PHE A 370 1.74 13.57 -9.03
C PHE A 370 3.05 13.56 -8.26
N LEU A 371 4.17 13.91 -8.90
CA LEU A 371 5.47 14.04 -8.24
C LEU A 371 5.48 15.17 -7.20
N THR A 372 4.80 16.28 -7.46
CA THR A 372 4.70 17.42 -6.52
C THR A 372 3.74 17.14 -5.37
N ASN A 373 2.61 16.47 -5.62
CA ASN A 373 1.72 16.02 -4.54
C ASN A 373 2.38 14.98 -3.63
N GLU A 374 3.22 14.09 -4.15
CA GLU A 374 4.06 13.22 -3.32
C GLU A 374 5.11 14.00 -2.51
N LYS A 375 5.61 15.12 -3.05
CA LYS A 375 6.59 16.00 -2.39
C LYS A 375 5.97 17.02 -1.40
N ASN A 376 4.64 17.19 -1.37
CA ASN A 376 3.99 18.17 -0.48
C ASN A 376 4.06 17.78 1.01
N PHE A 377 4.35 16.50 1.33
CA PHE A 377 4.75 16.12 2.67
C PHE A 377 6.23 16.48 2.89
N LYS A 378 6.46 17.55 3.64
CA LYS A 378 7.81 17.99 3.99
C LYS A 378 8.44 16.95 4.93
N LYS A 379 9.46 16.24 4.46
CA LYS A 379 10.29 15.34 5.27
C LYS A 379 11.19 16.10 6.24
N GLU A 380 10.59 16.90 7.12
CA GLU A 380 11.28 17.61 8.20
C GLU A 380 10.70 17.19 9.55
N ILE A 381 11.57 16.96 10.53
CA ILE A 381 11.17 16.55 11.87
C ILE A 381 12.17 17.01 12.92
N ALA A 382 11.68 17.35 14.10
CA ALA A 382 12.49 17.52 15.29
C ALA A 382 12.45 16.27 16.17
N ILE A 383 13.59 15.82 16.68
CA ILE A 383 13.67 14.74 17.67
C ILE A 383 14.25 15.29 18.96
N MET A 384 13.46 15.23 20.02
CA MET A 384 13.85 15.60 21.36
C MET A 384 14.17 14.36 22.20
N GLY A 385 15.43 14.21 22.62
CA GLY A 385 15.93 13.03 23.30
C GLY A 385 16.70 12.10 22.37
N LEU A 386 17.99 12.36 22.20
CA LEU A 386 18.86 11.66 21.24
C LEU A 386 19.63 10.50 21.88
N GLY A 387 19.05 9.87 22.91
CA GLY A 387 19.60 8.68 23.54
C GLY A 387 19.62 7.47 22.60
N ARG A 388 19.76 6.26 23.17
CA ARG A 388 19.92 5.01 22.38
C ARG A 388 18.80 4.79 21.34
N MET A 389 17.56 5.12 21.70
CA MET A 389 16.40 5.01 20.80
C MET A 389 16.29 6.21 19.86
N GLY A 390 16.26 7.44 20.40
CA GLY A 390 16.02 8.64 19.59
C GLY A 390 17.16 8.95 18.62
N GLY A 391 18.42 8.70 19.01
CA GLY A 391 19.56 8.81 18.10
C GLY A 391 19.53 7.75 16.99
N GLY A 392 18.98 6.55 17.28
CA GLY A 392 18.76 5.50 16.28
C GLY A 392 17.69 5.89 15.26
N LEU A 393 16.56 6.43 15.74
CA LEU A 393 15.49 6.96 14.88
C LEU A 393 15.98 8.14 14.03
N ALA A 394 16.75 9.07 14.62
CA ALA A 394 17.30 10.21 13.90
C ALA A 394 18.15 9.78 12.72
N GLN A 395 19.07 8.83 12.92
CA GLN A 395 19.90 8.30 11.84
C GLN A 395 19.10 7.55 10.78
N ASN A 396 18.11 6.75 11.19
CA ASN A 396 17.22 6.05 10.26
C ASN A 396 16.51 7.05 9.34
N LEU A 397 15.96 8.13 9.91
CA LEU A 397 15.29 9.19 9.15
C LEU A 397 16.24 9.95 8.22
N LEU A 398 17.45 10.28 8.68
CA LEU A 398 18.47 10.94 7.86
C LEU A 398 18.81 10.10 6.60
N GLU A 399 18.95 8.78 6.74
CA GLU A 399 19.17 7.86 5.61
C GLU A 399 17.99 7.77 4.64
N LYS A 400 16.78 8.09 5.10
CA LYS A 400 15.56 8.16 4.28
C LYS A 400 15.32 9.56 3.68
N GLY A 401 16.32 10.44 3.76
CA GLY A 401 16.31 11.77 3.17
C GLY A 401 15.51 12.81 3.97
N TRP A 402 15.29 12.56 5.27
CA TRP A 402 14.65 13.55 6.13
C TRP A 402 15.65 14.61 6.60
N LYS A 403 15.19 15.86 6.67
CA LYS A 403 15.84 16.89 7.45
C LYS A 403 15.47 16.70 8.92
N VAL A 404 16.43 16.25 9.72
CA VAL A 404 16.22 15.98 11.15
C VAL A 404 16.92 17.05 11.99
N VAL A 405 16.13 17.75 12.82
CA VAL A 405 16.65 18.69 13.82
C VAL A 405 16.65 17.98 15.17
N GLY A 406 17.79 17.92 15.85
CA GLY A 406 17.93 17.17 17.09
C GLY A 406 18.21 18.06 18.30
N HIS A 407 17.52 17.78 19.40
CA HIS A 407 17.83 18.38 20.71
C HIS A 407 17.98 17.29 21.78
N ASN A 408 19.00 17.43 22.61
CA ASN A 408 19.21 16.59 23.78
C ASN A 408 19.74 17.43 24.94
N ARG A 409 19.30 17.10 26.18
CA ARG A 409 19.72 17.82 27.39
C ARG A 409 21.24 17.88 27.56
N THR A 410 21.93 16.81 27.18
CA THR A 410 23.39 16.72 27.16
C THR A 410 23.85 16.99 25.74
N TRP A 411 24.46 18.16 25.50
CA TRP A 411 24.79 18.68 24.17
C TRP A 411 25.74 17.76 23.39
N GLU A 412 26.69 17.12 24.07
CA GLU A 412 27.69 16.21 23.48
C GLU A 412 27.04 15.02 22.76
N VAL A 413 25.79 14.67 23.10
CA VAL A 413 25.02 13.63 22.38
C VAL A 413 24.53 14.15 21.03
N THR A 414 24.06 15.40 20.99
CA THR A 414 23.62 16.06 19.75
C THR A 414 24.81 16.27 18.82
N GLU A 415 25.90 16.85 19.34
CA GLU A 415 27.12 17.16 18.58
C GLU A 415 27.69 15.92 17.85
N LYS A 416 27.68 14.75 18.52
CA LYS A 416 28.12 13.49 17.88
C LYS A 416 27.30 13.12 16.65
N LEU A 417 25.99 13.41 16.66
CA LEU A 417 25.09 13.07 15.56
C LEU A 417 25.13 14.11 14.43
N GLU A 418 25.68 15.31 14.65
CA GLU A 418 25.90 16.27 13.57
C GLU A 418 26.87 15.72 12.51
N SER A 419 27.83 14.88 12.92
CA SER A 419 28.76 14.20 12.00
C SER A 419 28.10 13.28 10.97
N VAL A 420 26.84 12.86 11.22
CA VAL A 420 26.05 12.02 10.31
C VAL A 420 24.88 12.79 9.68
N GLY A 421 24.89 14.12 9.73
CA GLY A 421 23.95 14.99 9.02
C GLY A 421 22.77 15.52 9.86
N LEU A 422 22.72 15.25 11.16
CA LEU A 422 21.73 15.86 12.05
C LEU A 422 21.97 17.37 12.17
N ILE A 423 20.90 18.17 12.20
CA ILE A 423 20.99 19.60 12.54
C ILE A 423 20.81 19.76 14.04
N GLY A 424 21.87 20.07 14.79
CA GLY A 424 21.78 20.25 16.24
C GLY A 424 21.05 21.53 16.65
N ALA A 425 20.33 21.49 17.78
CA ALA A 425 19.72 22.66 18.42
C ALA A 425 19.99 22.65 19.94
N LYS A 426 20.49 23.77 20.47
CA LYS A 426 20.88 23.90 21.90
C LYS A 426 19.69 24.06 22.83
N GLY A 427 18.52 24.43 22.30
CA GLY A 427 17.29 24.55 23.06
C GLY A 427 16.04 24.32 22.22
N ILE A 428 14.89 24.22 22.89
CA ILE A 428 13.60 23.91 22.27
C ILE A 428 13.18 25.00 21.26
N LYS A 429 13.36 26.28 21.59
CA LYS A 429 13.07 27.38 20.67
C LYS A 429 13.87 27.28 19.38
N GLU A 430 15.18 27.11 19.48
CA GLU A 430 16.06 26.97 18.31
C GLU A 430 15.69 25.74 17.47
N MET A 431 15.30 24.65 18.11
CA MET A 431 14.84 23.43 17.43
C MET A 431 13.58 23.70 16.59
N VAL A 432 12.60 24.41 17.16
CA VAL A 432 11.35 24.78 16.48
C VAL A 432 11.59 25.80 15.35
N ASP A 433 12.46 26.80 15.57
CA ASP A 433 12.79 27.84 14.58
C ASP A 433 13.45 27.27 13.31
N LYS A 434 14.07 26.09 13.39
CA LYS A 434 14.73 25.40 12.26
C LYS A 434 13.76 24.56 11.40
N LEU A 435 12.49 24.45 11.80
CA LEU A 435 11.44 23.71 11.10
C LEU A 435 10.42 24.64 10.45
N VAL A 436 9.82 24.18 9.36
CA VAL A 436 8.73 24.88 8.67
C VAL A 436 7.37 24.33 9.10
N HIS A 437 6.39 25.21 9.30
CA HIS A 437 5.01 24.84 9.60
C HIS A 437 4.34 24.01 8.45
N PRO A 438 3.51 22.99 8.77
CA PRO A 438 3.28 22.43 10.10
C PRO A 438 4.44 21.55 10.57
N ARG A 439 4.91 21.82 11.80
CA ARG A 439 6.11 21.25 12.40
C ARG A 439 5.77 19.94 13.10
N ILE A 440 6.65 18.95 12.97
CA ILE A 440 6.53 17.65 13.65
C ILE A 440 7.65 17.55 14.69
N VAL A 441 7.28 17.35 15.96
CA VAL A 441 8.22 17.16 17.06
C VAL A 441 8.01 15.80 17.70
N TRP A 442 9.01 14.93 17.62
CA TRP A 442 9.03 13.61 18.23
C TRP A 442 9.78 13.64 19.57
N LEU A 443 9.09 13.27 20.64
CA LEU A 443 9.65 13.13 21.97
C LEU A 443 10.09 11.69 22.19
N MET A 444 11.37 11.50 22.49
CA MET A 444 11.94 10.22 22.89
C MET A 444 12.60 10.36 24.26
N LEU A 445 11.76 10.73 25.24
CA LEU A 445 12.16 11.10 26.59
C LEU A 445 11.69 10.05 27.61
N PRO A 446 12.33 9.97 28.79
CA PRO A 446 11.81 9.17 29.89
C PRO A 446 10.41 9.65 30.31
N ASN A 447 9.52 8.72 30.67
CA ASN A 447 8.15 9.07 31.03
C ASN A 447 8.05 9.98 32.27
N GLY A 448 6.89 10.60 32.43
CA GLY A 448 6.59 11.48 33.57
C GLY A 448 7.14 12.88 33.37
N LYS A 449 7.81 13.42 34.40
CA LYS A 449 8.25 14.83 34.46
C LYS A 449 9.04 15.31 33.23
N PRO A 450 9.99 14.54 32.64
CA PRO A 450 10.72 15.00 31.46
C PRO A 450 9.83 15.29 30.26
N VAL A 451 8.79 14.48 30.02
CA VAL A 451 7.81 14.73 28.94
C VAL A 451 6.91 15.92 29.29
N GLU A 452 6.44 16.02 30.54
CA GLU A 452 5.61 17.16 30.97
C GLU A 452 6.35 18.49 30.86
N ASP A 453 7.61 18.56 31.30
CA ASP A 453 8.42 19.79 31.23
C ASP A 453 8.72 20.15 29.76
N ALA A 454 9.07 19.16 28.92
CA ALA A 454 9.32 19.40 27.49
C ALA A 454 8.10 19.97 26.77
N ILE A 455 6.89 19.56 27.14
CA ILE A 455 5.67 20.04 26.51
C ILE A 455 5.18 21.34 27.15
N PHE A 456 5.08 21.41 28.48
CA PHE A 456 4.29 22.41 29.21
C PHE A 456 5.09 23.31 30.16
N ASP A 457 6.43 23.25 30.19
CA ASP A 457 7.19 24.22 30.98
C ASP A 457 6.81 25.66 30.60
N LYS A 458 6.71 26.55 31.59
CA LYS A 458 6.18 27.91 31.42
C LYS A 458 7.07 28.81 30.57
N LYS A 459 8.36 28.51 30.44
CA LYS A 459 9.33 29.31 29.69
C LYS A 459 9.85 28.58 28.48
N GLU A 460 10.12 27.28 28.62
CA GLU A 460 10.82 26.49 27.62
C GLU A 460 9.96 25.39 26.99
N GLY A 461 8.73 25.18 27.46
CA GLY A 461 7.84 24.14 26.92
C GLY A 461 7.48 24.38 25.45
N LEU A 462 7.32 23.30 24.68
CA LEU A 462 6.93 23.32 23.27
C LEU A 462 5.67 24.15 22.99
N VAL A 463 4.72 24.18 23.93
CA VAL A 463 3.49 24.99 23.79
C VAL A 463 3.73 26.49 23.66
N ASN A 464 4.93 26.99 24.03
CA ASN A 464 5.28 28.40 23.90
C ASN A 464 5.86 28.75 22.51
N PHE A 465 6.22 27.75 21.70
CA PHE A 465 6.93 27.95 20.43
C PHE A 465 6.22 27.32 19.23
N LEU A 466 5.37 26.32 19.45
CA LEU A 466 4.58 25.70 18.39
C LEU A 466 3.31 26.50 18.09
N GLU A 467 2.86 26.42 16.84
CA GLU A 467 1.67 27.07 16.33
C GLU A 467 0.50 26.09 16.17
N LYS A 468 -0.72 26.63 16.00
CA LYS A 468 -1.91 25.81 15.73
C LYS A 468 -1.70 24.97 14.47
N GLY A 469 -1.93 23.66 14.56
CA GLY A 469 -1.71 22.70 13.47
C GLY A 469 -0.37 21.97 13.53
N ASP A 470 0.57 22.41 14.39
CA ASP A 470 1.80 21.66 14.65
C ASP A 470 1.50 20.35 15.41
N ILE A 471 2.42 19.39 15.34
CA ILE A 471 2.21 18.00 15.81
C ILE A 471 3.30 17.62 16.81
N ILE A 472 2.87 17.14 17.98
CA ILE A 472 3.75 16.49 18.96
C ILE A 472 3.47 14.98 18.94
N ILE A 473 4.54 14.18 18.80
CA ILE A 473 4.50 12.72 18.90
C ILE A 473 5.26 12.32 20.16
N ASP A 474 4.59 11.70 21.13
CA ASP A 474 5.28 11.08 22.27
C ASP A 474 5.60 9.63 21.91
N GLY A 475 6.88 9.34 21.66
CA GLY A 475 7.36 8.00 21.32
C GLY A 475 7.98 7.22 22.47
N GLY A 476 7.92 7.76 23.69
CA GLY A 476 8.51 7.15 24.88
C GLY A 476 7.67 6.01 25.45
N ASN A 477 8.13 5.41 26.55
CA ASN A 477 7.35 4.44 27.32
C ASN A 477 6.41 5.15 28.31
N SER A 478 5.56 6.04 27.80
CA SER A 478 4.63 6.84 28.60
C SER A 478 3.43 6.02 29.06
N TYR A 479 2.89 6.33 30.25
CA TYR A 479 1.63 5.74 30.68
C TYR A 479 0.48 6.29 29.85
N PHE A 480 -0.39 5.40 29.34
CA PHE A 480 -1.42 5.78 28.37
C PHE A 480 -2.41 6.82 28.90
N LYS A 481 -2.75 6.78 30.21
CA LYS A 481 -3.65 7.76 30.84
C LYS A 481 -3.04 9.18 30.83
N ASP A 482 -1.72 9.29 30.94
CA ASP A 482 -1.03 10.59 30.80
C ASP A 482 -1.12 11.11 29.37
N SER A 483 -1.04 10.20 28.38
CA SER A 483 -1.17 10.55 26.95
C SER A 483 -2.56 11.10 26.64
N VAL A 484 -3.61 10.50 27.22
CA VAL A 484 -4.99 11.04 27.14
C VAL A 484 -5.07 12.44 27.75
N SER A 485 -4.43 12.65 28.91
CA SER A 485 -4.40 13.95 29.58
C SER A 485 -3.65 15.00 28.75
N ARG A 486 -2.50 14.65 28.16
CA ARG A 486 -1.69 15.52 27.28
C ARG A 486 -2.46 15.95 26.05
N ALA A 487 -3.09 15.02 25.35
CA ALA A 487 -3.90 15.32 24.17
C ALA A 487 -5.00 16.36 24.48
N LYS A 488 -5.72 16.19 25.59
CA LYS A 488 -6.74 17.14 26.05
C LYS A 488 -6.18 18.53 26.38
N LYS A 489 -5.00 18.60 26.99
CA LYS A 489 -4.33 19.88 27.30
C LYS A 489 -3.86 20.58 26.02
N LEU A 490 -3.22 19.85 25.10
CA LEU A 490 -2.69 20.38 23.84
C LEU A 490 -3.77 20.89 22.88
N GLN A 491 -4.97 20.30 22.94
CA GLN A 491 -6.12 20.78 22.17
C GLN A 491 -6.44 22.27 22.44
N LYS A 492 -6.19 22.77 23.67
CA LYS A 492 -6.39 24.19 24.03
C LYS A 492 -5.44 25.13 23.28
N TYR A 493 -4.30 24.63 22.84
CA TYR A 493 -3.29 25.36 22.07
C TYR A 493 -3.45 25.13 20.56
N GLY A 494 -4.40 24.27 20.14
CA GLY A 494 -4.55 23.87 18.75
C GLY A 494 -3.41 23.01 18.21
N ILE A 495 -2.62 22.40 19.09
CA ILE A 495 -1.50 21.51 18.74
C ILE A 495 -2.03 20.07 18.73
N HIS A 496 -1.70 19.33 17.67
CA HIS A 496 -2.07 17.92 17.53
C HIS A 496 -1.14 17.02 18.34
N PHE A 497 -1.67 15.89 18.82
CA PHE A 497 -0.91 14.94 19.62
C PHE A 497 -1.13 13.50 19.12
N LEU A 498 -0.03 12.78 18.95
CA LEU A 498 -0.01 11.33 18.74
C LEU A 498 0.83 10.67 19.84
N ASP A 499 0.40 9.50 20.29
CA ASP A 499 1.22 8.61 21.10
C ASP A 499 1.72 7.44 20.26
N ALA A 500 3.02 7.14 20.31
CA ALA A 500 3.66 6.19 19.40
C ALA A 500 4.54 5.19 20.18
N GLY A 501 3.97 4.06 20.58
CA GLY A 501 4.72 3.02 21.27
C GLY A 501 5.75 2.34 20.36
N VAL A 502 7.05 2.53 20.62
CA VAL A 502 8.13 1.98 19.78
C VAL A 502 8.72 0.69 20.37
N SER A 503 8.78 -0.37 19.57
CA SER A 503 9.34 -1.68 19.91
C SER A 503 10.48 -2.10 18.96
N GLY A 504 11.28 -3.08 19.39
CA GLY A 504 12.42 -3.61 18.62
C GLY A 504 13.80 -3.15 19.08
N GLY A 505 13.88 -2.33 20.13
CA GLY A 505 15.14 -1.88 20.73
C GLY A 505 15.94 -0.91 19.84
N PRO A 506 17.18 -0.56 20.22
CA PRO A 506 18.02 0.36 19.45
C PRO A 506 18.31 -0.12 18.02
N GLY A 507 18.42 -1.45 17.83
CA GLY A 507 18.55 -2.04 16.49
C GLY A 507 17.31 -1.83 15.62
N GLY A 508 16.11 -1.99 16.20
CA GLY A 508 14.84 -1.68 15.54
C GLY A 508 14.72 -0.20 15.19
N ALA A 509 14.96 0.70 16.16
CA ALA A 509 14.96 2.14 15.92
C ALA A 509 15.83 2.56 14.72
N ARG A 510 16.98 1.89 14.55
CA ARG A 510 17.96 2.21 13.52
C ARG A 510 17.67 1.63 12.13
N LYS A 511 17.02 0.46 12.06
CA LYS A 511 16.88 -0.33 10.82
C LYS A 511 15.44 -0.66 10.43
N GLY A 512 14.46 -0.26 11.24
CA GLY A 512 13.06 -0.59 11.06
C GLY A 512 12.39 -0.89 12.40
N ALA A 513 11.68 0.10 12.92
CA ALA A 513 10.95 0.02 14.18
C ALA A 513 9.65 -0.78 14.03
N CYS A 514 9.15 -1.27 15.17
CA CYS A 514 7.74 -1.64 15.30
C CYS A 514 7.02 -0.52 16.06
N VAL A 515 6.00 0.10 15.47
CA VAL A 515 5.38 1.31 16.04
C VAL A 515 3.86 1.13 16.19
N MET A 516 3.34 1.41 17.38
CA MET A 516 1.91 1.37 17.69
C MET A 516 1.42 2.79 17.91
N ILE A 517 0.63 3.33 16.98
CA ILE A 517 0.25 4.76 16.97
C ILE A 517 -1.17 4.92 17.52
N GLY A 518 -1.36 5.83 18.47
CA GLY A 518 -2.66 6.29 18.97
C GLY A 518 -2.88 7.77 18.67
N GLY A 519 -4.14 8.17 18.50
CA GLY A 519 -4.52 9.57 18.35
C GLY A 519 -5.65 9.81 17.35
N ASP A 520 -5.56 10.93 16.63
CA ASP A 520 -6.52 11.35 15.61
C ASP A 520 -6.13 10.77 14.23
N LYS A 521 -7.10 10.17 13.52
CA LYS A 521 -6.86 9.49 12.23
C LYS A 521 -6.40 10.44 11.13
N LYS A 522 -6.85 11.70 11.13
CA LYS A 522 -6.42 12.70 10.14
C LYS A 522 -4.98 13.10 10.35
N VAL A 523 -4.59 13.30 11.61
CA VAL A 523 -3.20 13.60 11.98
C VAL A 523 -2.29 12.43 11.63
N PHE A 524 -2.73 11.20 11.93
CA PHE A 524 -2.00 10.00 11.52
C PHE A 524 -1.81 9.93 10.00
N LYS A 525 -2.87 10.08 9.20
CA LYS A 525 -2.80 10.09 7.73
C LYS A 525 -1.78 11.11 7.22
N TYR A 526 -1.76 12.32 7.80
CA TYR A 526 -0.76 13.34 7.46
C TYR A 526 0.67 12.87 7.77
N THR A 527 0.88 12.23 8.92
CA THR A 527 2.19 11.73 9.36
C THR A 527 2.53 10.32 8.90
N GLU A 528 1.72 9.68 8.05
CA GLU A 528 1.86 8.25 7.77
C GLU A 528 3.20 7.91 7.11
N THR A 529 3.67 8.77 6.21
CA THR A 529 5.00 8.65 5.58
C THR A 529 6.13 8.61 6.61
N LEU A 530 6.01 9.33 7.74
CA LEU A 530 6.97 9.27 8.84
C LEU A 530 7.06 7.86 9.43
N PHE A 531 5.91 7.30 9.80
CA PHE A 531 5.85 5.98 10.43
C PHE A 531 6.25 4.86 9.47
N LYS A 532 5.88 4.99 8.20
CA LYS A 532 6.32 4.10 7.13
C LYS A 532 7.83 4.10 6.94
N ASP A 533 8.47 5.28 6.89
CA ASP A 533 9.91 5.39 6.66
C ASP A 533 10.75 4.84 7.84
N ILE A 534 10.28 4.97 9.08
CA ILE A 534 11.02 4.48 10.26
C ILE A 534 10.80 3.01 10.57
N SER A 535 9.77 2.38 9.99
CA SER A 535 9.32 1.04 10.38
C SER A 535 9.74 -0.02 9.38
N LEU A 536 9.74 -1.29 9.79
CA LEU A 536 9.75 -2.39 8.83
C LEU A 536 8.44 -2.38 8.02
N THR A 537 8.43 -3.03 6.86
CA THR A 537 7.19 -3.25 6.09
C THR A 537 6.14 -3.90 6.99
N ASN A 538 4.94 -3.32 7.04
CA ASN A 538 3.85 -3.70 7.96
C ASN A 538 4.23 -3.63 9.46
N GLY A 539 5.28 -2.89 9.79
CA GLY A 539 5.82 -2.73 11.13
C GLY A 539 5.15 -1.62 11.94
N TYR A 540 4.19 -0.90 11.38
CA TYR A 540 3.43 0.12 12.11
C TYR A 540 1.93 -0.05 11.89
N GLU A 541 1.14 0.39 12.85
CA GLU A 541 -0.33 0.43 12.73
C GLU A 541 -0.94 1.54 13.60
N PHE A 542 -2.08 2.09 13.15
CA PHE A 542 -2.86 3.09 13.85
C PHE A 542 -4.04 2.49 14.62
N PHE A 543 -4.17 2.92 15.87
CA PHE A 543 -5.23 2.57 16.80
C PHE A 543 -6.03 3.83 17.16
N PRO A 544 -7.33 3.90 16.86
CA PRO A 544 -8.12 5.10 17.11
C PRO A 544 -8.14 5.52 18.58
N GLY A 545 -7.87 6.81 18.83
CA GLY A 545 -7.98 7.44 20.15
C GLY A 545 -6.63 7.72 20.80
N SER A 546 -6.51 8.90 21.45
CA SER A 546 -5.30 9.26 22.20
C SER A 546 -5.07 8.31 23.36
N GLY A 547 -3.82 7.89 23.55
CA GLY A 547 -3.38 6.87 24.50
C GLY A 547 -3.45 5.43 23.97
N ALA A 548 -4.08 5.17 22.83
CA ALA A 548 -4.26 3.80 22.34
C ALA A 548 -2.92 3.14 21.95
N GLY A 549 -2.01 3.86 21.29
CA GLY A 549 -0.70 3.35 20.91
C GLY A 549 0.15 2.98 22.12
N HIS A 550 0.22 3.86 23.12
CA HIS A 550 0.88 3.56 24.39
C HIS A 550 0.19 2.45 25.18
N PHE A 551 -1.13 2.33 25.12
CA PHE A 551 -1.85 1.21 25.76
C PHE A 551 -1.47 -0.13 25.12
N VAL A 552 -1.50 -0.21 23.79
CA VAL A 552 -1.10 -1.41 23.03
C VAL A 552 0.34 -1.77 23.37
N LYS A 553 1.24 -0.78 23.40
CA LYS A 553 2.65 -0.98 23.75
C LYS A 553 2.86 -1.42 25.20
N MET A 554 2.10 -0.87 26.14
CA MET A 554 2.13 -1.28 27.55
C MET A 554 1.77 -2.77 27.67
N VAL A 555 0.67 -3.20 27.05
CA VAL A 555 0.25 -4.60 27.04
C VAL A 555 1.28 -5.49 26.35
N HIS A 556 1.83 -5.06 25.21
CA HIS A 556 2.95 -5.74 24.54
C HIS A 556 4.12 -5.99 25.50
N ASN A 557 4.57 -4.97 26.25
CA ASN A 557 5.66 -5.14 27.22
C ASN A 557 5.27 -6.08 28.36
N GLY A 558 4.00 -6.08 28.80
CA GLY A 558 3.50 -7.04 29.79
C GLY A 558 3.53 -8.49 29.29
N ILE A 559 3.18 -8.75 28.02
CA ILE A 559 3.33 -10.07 27.40
C ILE A 559 4.80 -10.49 27.36
N GLU A 560 5.68 -9.55 26.97
CA GLU A 560 7.13 -9.75 26.93
C GLU A 560 7.67 -10.19 28.31
N TYR A 561 7.14 -9.61 29.40
CA TYR A 561 7.53 -9.97 30.77
C TYR A 561 7.25 -11.45 31.07
N GLY A 562 6.08 -11.94 30.66
CA GLY A 562 5.69 -13.34 30.82
C GLY A 562 6.52 -14.30 29.97
N MET A 563 6.75 -13.96 28.69
CA MET A 563 7.56 -14.79 27.79
C MET A 563 9.01 -14.91 28.26
N MET A 564 9.63 -13.79 28.65
CA MET A 564 11.00 -13.81 29.20
C MET A 564 11.09 -14.66 30.46
N GLN A 565 10.09 -14.60 31.34
CA GLN A 565 10.05 -15.41 32.55
C GLN A 565 9.99 -16.90 32.22
N ALA A 566 9.09 -17.30 31.31
CA ALA A 566 8.98 -18.70 30.88
C ALA A 566 10.29 -19.22 30.25
N ILE A 567 10.96 -18.41 29.43
CA ILE A 567 12.28 -18.74 28.87
C ILE A 567 13.31 -18.88 30.01
N GLY A 568 13.37 -17.92 30.93
CA GLY A 568 14.30 -17.94 32.07
C GLY A 568 14.13 -19.17 32.95
N GLU A 569 12.90 -19.54 33.29
CA GLU A 569 12.57 -20.73 34.07
C GLU A 569 12.96 -22.02 33.34
N GLY A 570 12.63 -22.15 32.05
CA GLY A 570 13.01 -23.30 31.23
C GLY A 570 14.53 -23.49 31.14
N PHE A 571 15.29 -22.40 30.94
CA PHE A 571 16.75 -22.46 30.92
C PHE A 571 17.37 -22.76 32.29
N ASN A 572 16.74 -22.34 33.39
CA ASN A 572 17.16 -22.72 34.73
C ASN A 572 16.97 -24.23 34.98
N ILE A 573 15.85 -24.81 34.51
CA ILE A 573 15.62 -26.26 34.58
C ILE A 573 16.72 -27.00 33.80
N MET A 574 16.98 -26.62 32.55
CA MET A 574 18.05 -27.23 31.74
C MET A 574 19.41 -27.10 32.40
N LYS A 575 19.69 -25.94 33.03
CA LYS A 575 20.93 -25.69 33.76
C LYS A 575 21.12 -26.60 34.98
N LYS A 576 20.03 -26.91 35.69
CA LYS A 576 20.01 -27.77 36.89
C LYS A 576 19.84 -29.26 36.57
N SER A 577 19.54 -29.59 35.32
CA SER A 577 19.39 -30.99 34.88
C SER A 577 20.70 -31.77 35.03
N ASN A 578 20.58 -33.10 35.08
CA ASN A 578 21.75 -34.00 35.16
C ASN A 578 22.48 -34.17 33.81
N TYR A 579 21.96 -33.58 32.74
CA TYR A 579 22.54 -33.65 31.40
C TYR A 579 23.58 -32.53 31.21
N LYS A 580 24.72 -32.85 30.57
CA LYS A 580 25.78 -31.87 30.26
C LYS A 580 25.42 -31.03 29.03
N LEU A 581 24.39 -30.20 29.17
CA LEU A 581 23.81 -29.42 28.09
C LEU A 581 24.57 -28.12 27.81
N ASP A 582 24.79 -27.83 26.53
CA ASP A 582 25.30 -26.53 26.07
C ASP A 582 24.13 -25.59 25.78
N LEU A 583 23.82 -24.73 26.75
CA LEU A 583 22.69 -23.81 26.68
C LEU A 583 22.79 -22.81 25.51
N LYS A 584 24.01 -22.48 25.07
CA LYS A 584 24.20 -21.61 23.92
C LYS A 584 23.82 -22.33 22.62
N LYS A 585 24.25 -23.58 22.43
CA LYS A 585 23.81 -24.39 21.28
C LYS A 585 22.30 -24.60 21.28
N ILE A 586 21.68 -24.75 22.46
CA ILE A 586 20.22 -24.90 22.57
C ILE A 586 19.50 -23.62 22.12
N THR A 587 19.95 -22.42 22.55
CA THR A 587 19.37 -21.16 22.03
C THR A 587 19.56 -21.02 20.52
N SER A 588 20.71 -21.45 19.98
CA SER A 588 20.92 -21.48 18.54
C SER A 588 19.90 -22.39 17.84
N VAL A 589 19.72 -23.62 18.31
CA VAL A 589 18.72 -24.55 17.76
C VAL A 589 17.30 -23.99 17.86
N TYR A 590 16.93 -23.38 18.99
CA TYR A 590 15.61 -22.78 19.17
C TYR A 590 15.35 -21.57 18.25
N ASN A 591 16.40 -20.93 17.72
CA ASN A 591 16.27 -19.84 16.76
C ASN A 591 16.26 -20.30 15.29
N ASN A 592 16.17 -21.61 15.02
CA ASN A 592 16.21 -22.14 13.66
C ASN A 592 15.06 -23.14 13.44
N GLY A 593 13.86 -22.64 13.13
CA GLY A 593 12.69 -23.43 12.75
C GLY A 593 11.91 -24.02 13.94
N SER A 594 12.09 -23.49 15.16
CA SER A 594 11.38 -23.96 16.36
C SER A 594 10.06 -23.23 16.56
N VAL A 595 9.11 -23.85 17.26
CA VAL A 595 7.83 -23.23 17.65
C VAL A 595 8.04 -22.01 18.57
N ILE A 596 9.12 -22.01 19.37
CA ILE A 596 9.47 -20.88 20.25
C ILE A 596 10.56 -19.98 19.66
N GLU A 597 10.78 -20.05 18.34
CA GLU A 597 11.64 -19.12 17.62
C GLU A 597 11.12 -17.70 17.82
N SER A 598 11.97 -16.82 18.37
CA SER A 598 11.61 -15.42 18.58
C SER A 598 12.85 -14.58 18.80
N ARG A 599 12.70 -13.26 18.61
CA ARG A 599 13.77 -12.29 18.91
C ARG A 599 14.31 -12.42 20.34
N LEU A 600 13.47 -12.78 21.31
CA LEU A 600 13.89 -12.99 22.70
C LEU A 600 14.89 -14.15 22.81
N VAL A 601 14.68 -15.26 22.10
CA VAL A 601 15.64 -16.38 22.09
C VAL A 601 16.90 -16.00 21.31
N GLY A 602 16.80 -15.20 20.24
CA GLY A 602 17.92 -14.57 19.54
C GLY A 602 18.81 -13.74 20.46
N TRP A 603 18.19 -12.85 21.24
CA TRP A 603 18.90 -12.02 22.20
C TRP A 603 19.50 -12.80 23.37
N LEU A 604 18.88 -13.92 23.78
CA LEU A 604 19.50 -14.79 24.78
C LEU A 604 20.77 -15.45 24.25
N TYR A 605 20.77 -15.87 22.98
CA TYR A 605 21.99 -16.37 22.32
C TYR A 605 23.09 -15.31 22.34
N ASP A 606 22.80 -14.07 21.93
CA ASP A 606 23.76 -12.96 21.97
C ASP A 606 24.26 -12.66 23.39
N ALA A 607 23.38 -12.73 24.39
CA ALA A 607 23.77 -12.56 25.78
C ALA A 607 24.74 -13.66 26.24
N PHE A 608 24.50 -14.92 25.84
CA PHE A 608 25.40 -16.02 26.16
C PHE A 608 26.73 -15.94 25.41
N GLU A 609 26.77 -15.36 24.20
CA GLU A 609 28.02 -15.02 23.52
C GLU A 609 28.85 -14.04 24.34
N ILE A 610 28.23 -12.95 24.77
CA ILE A 610 28.93 -11.83 25.43
C ILE A 610 29.35 -12.20 26.86
N TYR A 611 28.47 -12.84 27.63
CA TYR A 611 28.64 -13.04 29.07
C TYR A 611 28.99 -14.48 29.46
N GLY A 612 28.95 -15.42 28.51
CA GLY A 612 29.06 -16.85 28.75
C GLY A 612 27.79 -17.44 29.38
N THR A 613 27.54 -18.73 29.16
CA THR A 613 26.32 -19.43 29.65
C THR A 613 26.20 -19.48 31.18
N GLY A 614 27.31 -19.27 31.90
CA GLY A 614 27.31 -19.16 33.36
C GLY A 614 26.83 -17.81 33.90
N LEU A 615 26.71 -16.77 33.06
CA LEU A 615 26.28 -15.41 33.42
C LEU A 615 26.94 -14.85 34.69
N LYS A 616 28.21 -15.23 34.95
CA LYS A 616 28.91 -14.92 36.22
C LYS A 616 29.05 -13.42 36.48
N LYS A 617 29.05 -12.61 35.42
CA LYS A 617 29.20 -11.15 35.45
C LYS A 617 27.87 -10.38 35.61
N ILE A 618 26.74 -11.08 35.61
CA ILE A 618 25.39 -10.49 35.62
C ILE A 618 24.71 -10.79 36.96
N SER A 619 24.11 -9.77 37.59
CA SER A 619 23.31 -9.93 38.81
C SER A 619 22.02 -10.70 38.53
N GLY A 620 21.53 -11.46 39.51
CA GLY A 620 20.22 -12.10 39.43
C GLY A 620 19.06 -11.18 39.80
N LYS A 621 19.34 -9.94 40.22
CA LYS A 621 18.31 -8.92 40.46
C LYS A 621 17.81 -8.39 39.13
N VAL A 622 16.50 -8.33 38.97
CA VAL A 622 15.84 -7.89 37.74
C VAL A 622 15.05 -6.61 38.01
N ASP A 623 15.43 -5.51 37.35
CA ASP A 623 14.65 -4.26 37.44
C ASP A 623 13.34 -4.32 36.65
N SER A 624 12.42 -3.41 36.96
CA SER A 624 11.16 -3.20 36.27
C SER A 624 10.96 -1.71 35.96
N ASN A 625 10.61 -1.38 34.71
CA ASN A 625 10.49 0.01 34.24
C ASN A 625 9.06 0.59 34.44
N GLY A 626 8.21 -0.08 35.20
CA GLY A 626 6.84 0.34 35.53
C GLY A 626 5.75 -0.20 34.60
N GLU A 627 6.05 -0.52 33.33
CA GLU A 627 5.02 -0.93 32.35
C GLU A 627 4.40 -2.29 32.69
N GLY A 628 5.19 -3.22 33.24
CA GLY A 628 4.64 -4.49 33.73
C GLY A 628 3.71 -4.31 34.93
N GLU A 629 4.03 -3.38 35.83
CA GLU A 629 3.17 -3.04 36.96
C GLU A 629 1.86 -2.42 36.48
N TRP A 630 1.94 -1.45 35.56
CA TRP A 630 0.77 -0.81 34.97
C TRP A 630 -0.09 -1.80 34.21
N THR A 631 0.50 -2.77 33.51
CA THR A 631 -0.25 -3.83 32.83
C THR A 631 -1.03 -4.69 33.83
N VAL A 632 -0.39 -5.14 34.92
CA VAL A 632 -1.05 -5.93 35.96
C VAL A 632 -2.17 -5.14 36.64
N LYS A 633 -1.89 -3.88 37.05
CA LYS A 633 -2.90 -3.00 37.65
C LYS A 633 -4.08 -2.76 36.71
N THR A 634 -3.82 -2.50 35.42
CA THR A 634 -4.86 -2.28 34.42
C THR A 634 -5.72 -3.54 34.21
N ALA A 635 -5.10 -4.72 34.19
CA ALA A 635 -5.84 -5.98 34.13
C ALA A 635 -6.73 -6.19 35.36
N GLU A 636 -6.24 -5.84 36.56
CA GLU A 636 -7.02 -5.89 37.80
C GLU A 636 -8.21 -4.89 37.78
N GLU A 637 -7.99 -3.65 37.33
CA GLU A 637 -9.05 -2.64 37.10
C GLU A 637 -10.13 -3.18 36.14
N MET A 638 -9.71 -3.91 35.10
CA MET A 638 -10.60 -4.54 34.10
C MET A 638 -11.18 -5.89 34.56
N LYS A 639 -10.85 -6.39 35.76
CA LYS A 639 -11.26 -7.70 36.28
C LYS A 639 -10.82 -8.89 35.40
N LEU A 640 -9.67 -8.78 34.74
CA LEU A 640 -9.09 -9.82 33.89
C LEU A 640 -8.06 -10.67 34.65
N LYS A 641 -8.01 -11.97 34.36
CA LYS A 641 -7.02 -12.89 34.94
C LYS A 641 -5.75 -12.92 34.09
N THR A 642 -4.62 -12.50 34.66
CA THR A 642 -3.30 -12.45 33.97
C THR A 642 -2.21 -13.16 34.79
N LYS A 643 -2.41 -14.43 35.13
CA LYS A 643 -1.54 -15.20 36.07
C LYS A 643 -0.06 -15.14 35.70
N VAL A 644 0.31 -15.48 34.46
CA VAL A 644 1.72 -15.54 34.02
C VAL A 644 2.39 -14.16 34.08
N ILE A 645 1.71 -13.10 33.62
CA ILE A 645 2.26 -11.74 33.62
C ILE A 645 2.42 -11.25 35.08
N LYS A 646 1.42 -11.50 35.93
CA LYS A 646 1.45 -11.14 37.36
C LYS A 646 2.57 -11.86 38.10
N ASP A 647 2.67 -13.18 37.93
CA ASP A 647 3.72 -13.99 38.56
C ASP A 647 5.11 -13.55 38.07
N SER A 648 5.26 -13.22 36.79
CA SER A 648 6.52 -12.68 36.25
C SER A 648 6.90 -11.33 36.83
N PHE A 649 5.94 -10.47 37.16
CA PHE A 649 6.19 -9.19 37.79
C PHE A 649 6.56 -9.36 39.27
N GLU A 650 5.85 -10.23 40.00
CA GLU A 650 6.16 -10.54 41.39
C GLU A 650 7.53 -11.22 41.53
N PHE A 651 7.92 -12.09 40.58
CA PHE A 651 9.27 -12.66 40.53
C PHE A 651 10.34 -11.56 40.50
N ARG A 652 10.16 -10.50 39.70
CA ARG A 652 11.13 -9.39 39.63
C ARG A 652 11.28 -8.69 40.98
N LYS A 653 10.17 -8.40 41.68
CA LYS A 653 10.22 -7.85 43.05
C LYS A 653 10.94 -8.77 44.03
N GLN A 654 10.68 -10.08 43.94
CA GLN A 654 11.32 -11.08 44.80
C GLN A 654 12.82 -11.21 44.50
N SER A 655 13.21 -11.15 43.23
CA SER A 655 14.60 -11.28 42.77
C SER A 655 15.52 -10.21 43.37
N GLN A 656 14.99 -9.03 43.71
CA GLN A 656 15.72 -7.98 44.39
C GLN A 656 16.23 -8.42 45.78
N LYS A 657 15.48 -9.31 46.43
CA LYS A 657 15.84 -9.89 47.74
C LYS A 657 16.58 -11.22 47.59
N ASN A 658 16.11 -12.08 46.67
CA ASN A 658 16.62 -13.44 46.45
C ASN A 658 17.00 -13.67 44.97
N PRO A 659 18.17 -13.18 44.53
CA PRO A 659 18.60 -13.31 43.14
C PRO A 659 19.01 -14.75 42.80
N ASP A 660 18.59 -15.24 41.64
CA ASP A 660 18.91 -16.58 41.15
C ASP A 660 19.29 -16.61 39.65
N TYR A 661 19.53 -17.80 39.10
CA TYR A 661 19.94 -17.93 37.69
C TYR A 661 18.84 -17.59 36.70
N ALA A 662 17.56 -17.87 37.02
CA ALA A 662 16.43 -17.43 36.19
C ALA A 662 16.41 -15.89 36.13
N GLY A 663 16.63 -15.22 37.27
CA GLY A 663 16.81 -13.77 37.36
C GLY A 663 17.99 -13.27 36.53
N GLN A 664 19.13 -13.98 36.53
CA GLN A 664 20.28 -13.63 35.68
C GLN A 664 19.94 -13.72 34.18
N VAL A 665 19.21 -14.75 33.75
CA VAL A 665 18.78 -14.91 32.35
C VAL A 665 17.85 -13.77 31.94
N VAL A 666 16.84 -13.45 32.76
CA VAL A 666 15.92 -12.34 32.48
C VAL A 666 16.65 -10.98 32.49
N SER A 667 17.59 -10.78 33.41
CA SER A 667 18.41 -9.57 33.48
C SER A 667 19.30 -9.42 32.23
N ALA A 668 19.93 -10.51 31.79
CA ALA A 668 20.76 -10.53 30.59
C ALA A 668 19.96 -10.26 29.31
N LEU A 669 18.75 -10.83 29.20
CA LEU A 669 17.80 -10.54 28.13
C LEU A 669 17.48 -9.03 28.05
N ARG A 670 17.10 -8.41 29.18
CA ARG A 670 16.83 -6.97 29.28
C ARG A 670 18.00 -6.10 28.81
N GLY A 671 19.22 -6.53 29.11
CA GLY A 671 20.44 -5.88 28.64
C GLY A 671 20.62 -5.94 27.12
N GLN A 672 20.13 -6.99 26.44
CA GLN A 672 20.31 -7.11 25.00
C GLN A 672 19.30 -6.32 24.18
N PHE A 673 18.00 -6.40 24.50
CA PHE A 673 16.97 -5.79 23.64
C PHE A 673 16.73 -4.31 23.92
N GLY A 674 16.71 -3.89 25.19
CA GLY A 674 16.50 -2.50 25.56
C GLY A 674 17.79 -1.72 25.73
N LYS A 675 18.94 -2.42 25.73
CA LYS A 675 20.21 -1.90 26.25
C LYS A 675 19.99 -1.26 27.62
N HIS A 676 19.14 -1.84 28.46
CA HIS A 676 18.97 -1.37 29.83
C HIS A 676 20.26 -1.60 30.61
N ASP A 677 20.51 -0.76 31.61
CA ASP A 677 21.64 -0.97 32.50
C ASP A 677 21.39 -2.26 33.29
N VAL A 678 22.40 -3.13 33.31
CA VAL A 678 22.35 -4.41 34.00
C VAL A 678 23.32 -4.33 35.18
N GLU A 679 22.81 -4.54 36.39
CA GLU A 679 23.64 -4.60 37.60
C GLU A 679 24.68 -5.73 37.42
N LYS A 680 25.95 -5.37 37.51
CA LYS A 680 27.07 -6.32 37.47
C LYS A 680 27.37 -6.79 38.89
N LYS A 681 27.88 -8.01 39.00
CA LYS A 681 28.36 -8.57 40.27
C LYS A 681 29.71 -8.00 40.68
#